data_AF-A0A1E3GZR1-F1
#
_entry.id   AF-A0A1E3GZR1-F1
#
_cell.length_a   1.000
_cell.length_b   1.000
_cell.length_c   1.000
_cell.angle_alpha   90.00
_cell.angle_beta   90.00
_cell.angle_gamma   90.00
#
_symmetry.space_group_name_H-M   'P 1'
#
loop_
_entity.id
_entity.type
_entity.pdbx_description
1 polymer ?
#
loop_
_entity_poly.entity_id
_entity_poly.type
_entity_poly.pdbx_seq_one_letter_code
_entity_poly.pdbx_strand_id
1 'polypeptide(L)'
;MPPVFAAVGAIVASVGAGFTALAGALGLSAGQLGLAALSVAGQLLFSRTPKMPTPEDGKVNLRQPTPPLRRLIGEGEYGGDFNFYRARDGIAYQSLIFSVGPITEFVSIKLHDEVVALNADGYVTAPSHFVEGGSSSFGGAQIIDFITGGGYEAPEPVPTPEGAGSRVRILLQRGTADDIAYPALVEAFPDVLDATFATPGLASMLVLAKSVSAEASTDVYRQGLPSPRARMLGAALYDPREESHDPADPETWAYSASPTLAALDYLTHWSGYNFPISRMYLPDFAASADVDDRPELGWNGLSQARWRCGGRYDLGDLPRKEVLGGILRAADLWLYQRPDGTIGVKPGDWEEPDLVIGDDDDDIIALRRESFDRDRDGAEILRATFTSRDHSFSTVDAAAWPDAADPVALSDRAKKYELPWVQRHRQARLLSQIEFDRMNAGRGTAIVTGRKLKLMERKFILLHSPRRRIFDQPVELDAPPVWVGADRMAFAWRFVNPDRYTLSPEAEGPPPVVVSFDADSGLASVAGFDVAVQNETVAGGLVTAFGLATWDLPASDDLTQEIEYVQWTGSATTGPVRLLTSETGDTSARTPALAAGTIWRFRARNRAGGKRGTWSTAIYRTMTVAGSAPPAPVLDLAEDVGTETVTGTMTAPNAAVVRLRLWRTVAGAALDTGETPVLDRFTAPNQAHAVADNPGAGVWDYHGISTDAYGRDSAASAAWTVGVGFDLLGAGGDVEGGGGDVFAVERI
;
A
#
# COMPACT_ATOMS: atom_id res chain seq x y z
N MET A 1 -57.25 43.81 42.80
CA MET A 1 -57.15 42.59 43.61
C MET A 1 -57.76 41.43 42.82
N PRO A 2 -56.95 40.48 42.34
CA PRO A 2 -57.39 39.11 42.12
C PRO A 2 -56.78 38.18 43.20
N PRO A 3 -57.54 37.24 43.76
CA PRO A 3 -56.99 36.07 44.47
C PRO A 3 -57.12 34.83 43.57
N VAL A 4 -56.36 33.74 43.68
CA VAL A 4 -55.27 33.29 44.56
C VAL A 4 -54.64 32.09 43.84
N PHE A 5 -53.31 31.97 43.96
CA PHE A 5 -52.53 30.80 43.56
C PHE A 5 -52.84 29.58 44.46
N ALA A 6 -52.92 28.39 43.87
CA ALA A 6 -52.64 27.14 44.56
C ALA A 6 -51.89 26.20 43.62
N ALA A 7 -50.59 26.04 43.88
CA ALA A 7 -49.74 25.01 43.30
C ALA A 7 -49.89 23.72 44.11
N VAL A 8 -50.01 22.58 43.42
CA VAL A 8 -49.63 21.26 43.94
C VAL A 8 -48.89 20.56 42.80
N GLY A 9 -47.62 20.23 43.02
CA GLY A 9 -46.75 19.57 42.05
C GLY A 9 -46.93 18.06 42.00
N ALA A 10 -46.56 17.47 40.87
CA ALA A 10 -46.17 16.07 40.75
C ALA A 10 -45.23 15.90 39.53
N ILE A 11 -44.21 15.08 39.75
CA ILE A 11 -43.08 14.74 38.87
C ILE A 11 -43.53 13.69 37.83
N VAL A 12 -42.74 13.55 36.75
CA VAL A 12 -42.67 12.42 35.77
C VAL A 12 -43.47 12.59 34.46
N ALA A 13 -42.73 12.80 33.35
CA ALA A 13 -42.76 11.98 32.12
C ALA A 13 -42.25 12.79 30.90
N SER A 14 -40.92 12.94 30.78
CA SER A 14 -40.29 13.44 29.55
C SER A 14 -39.74 12.27 28.73
N VAL A 15 -40.61 11.53 28.03
CA VAL A 15 -40.25 10.69 26.87
C VAL A 15 -41.45 10.63 25.94
N GLY A 16 -41.43 11.44 24.87
CA GLY A 16 -42.55 11.51 23.94
C GLY A 16 -42.37 12.56 22.85
N ALA A 17 -41.20 12.61 22.22
CA ALA A 17 -40.98 13.44 21.04
C ALA A 17 -40.02 12.71 20.09
N GLY A 18 -40.58 11.96 19.15
CA GLY A 18 -39.84 11.18 18.16
C GLY A 18 -40.71 10.37 17.18
N PHE A 19 -42.05 10.36 17.36
CA PHE A 19 -42.98 9.62 16.50
C PHE A 19 -44.22 10.41 16.03
N THR A 20 -44.13 11.74 15.95
CA THR A 20 -45.21 12.59 15.42
C THR A 20 -44.68 13.60 14.41
N ALA A 21 -44.45 13.13 13.19
CA ALA A 21 -44.31 13.99 12.01
C ALA A 21 -45.18 13.46 10.87
N LEU A 22 -46.50 13.58 11.01
CA LEU A 22 -47.43 13.76 9.87
C LEU A 22 -48.81 14.24 10.36
N ALA A 23 -48.90 15.50 10.76
CA ALA A 23 -50.17 16.20 10.93
C ALA A 23 -50.14 17.48 10.07
N GLY A 24 -50.42 17.34 8.78
CA GLY A 24 -50.52 18.48 7.85
C GLY A 24 -50.81 18.04 6.42
N ALA A 25 -52.00 18.39 5.92
CA ALA A 25 -52.65 17.98 4.67
C ALA A 25 -53.18 16.53 4.70
N LEU A 26 -54.49 16.26 4.79
CA LEU A 26 -55.59 16.75 3.95
C LEU A 26 -56.91 16.76 4.75
N GLY A 27 -57.71 17.82 4.59
CA GLY A 27 -59.05 17.88 5.16
C GLY A 27 -60.04 17.05 4.35
N LEU A 28 -60.65 16.05 4.97
CA LEU A 28 -61.86 15.39 4.47
C LEU A 28 -62.79 15.05 5.65
N SER A 29 -64.07 15.34 5.44
CA SER A 29 -65.18 15.33 6.40
C SER A 29 -65.51 13.96 7.00
N ALA A 30 -66.09 13.99 8.20
CA ALA A 30 -66.56 12.88 9.02
C ALA A 30 -67.38 11.84 8.23
N GLY A 31 -66.84 10.63 8.07
CA GLY A 31 -67.55 9.50 7.44
C GLY A 31 -66.69 8.34 6.93
N GLN A 32 -65.36 8.48 6.81
CA GLN A 32 -64.47 7.43 6.25
C GLN A 32 -63.20 7.14 7.09
N LEU A 33 -63.25 7.24 8.42
CA LEU A 33 -62.08 7.18 9.33
C LEU A 33 -61.51 5.76 9.64
N GLY A 34 -61.76 4.75 8.80
CA GLY A 34 -61.30 3.37 9.09
C GLY A 34 -60.08 2.86 8.30
N LEU A 35 -59.67 3.53 7.22
CA LEU A 35 -58.75 2.92 6.24
C LEU A 35 -57.62 3.82 5.71
N ALA A 36 -57.52 5.07 6.16
CA ALA A 36 -56.49 6.00 5.69
C ALA A 36 -55.17 5.97 6.50
N ALA A 37 -55.14 5.27 7.65
CA ALA A 37 -53.94 5.24 8.51
C ALA A 37 -52.88 4.21 8.05
N LEU A 38 -53.25 3.25 7.19
CA LEU A 38 -52.33 2.20 6.71
C LEU A 38 -51.64 2.52 5.39
N SER A 39 -52.09 3.53 4.62
CA SER A 39 -51.47 3.91 3.34
C SER A 39 -50.14 4.65 3.49
N VAL A 40 -49.78 5.08 4.71
CA VAL A 40 -48.51 5.78 4.98
C VAL A 40 -47.33 4.79 5.02
N ALA A 41 -47.54 3.52 5.42
CA ALA A 41 -46.46 2.53 5.47
C ALA A 41 -45.93 2.17 4.07
N GLY A 42 -46.81 2.14 3.05
CA GLY A 42 -46.42 1.85 1.67
C GLY A 42 -45.81 3.02 0.90
N GLN A 43 -46.17 4.27 1.21
CA GLN A 43 -45.60 5.46 0.56
C GLN A 43 -44.21 5.84 1.10
N LEU A 44 -43.86 5.38 2.31
CA LEU A 44 -42.56 5.63 2.94
C LEU A 44 -41.40 4.78 2.40
N LEU A 45 -41.68 3.79 1.54
CA LEU A 45 -40.66 3.06 0.77
C LEU A 45 -40.32 3.73 -0.57
N PHE A 46 -41.08 4.76 -0.99
CA PHE A 46 -40.90 5.45 -2.27
C PHE A 46 -40.75 6.99 -2.16
N SER A 47 -40.65 7.55 -0.95
CA SER A 47 -40.06 8.89 -0.82
C SER A 47 -38.63 8.81 -1.32
N ARG A 48 -38.18 9.77 -2.17
CA ARG A 48 -36.76 9.95 -2.52
C ARG A 48 -35.97 10.13 -1.22
N THR A 49 -35.53 9.02 -0.64
CA THR A 49 -34.54 8.96 0.43
C THR A 49 -33.25 9.52 -0.13
N PRO A 50 -32.55 10.46 0.55
CA PRO A 50 -31.15 10.69 0.30
C PRO A 50 -30.44 9.35 0.10
N LYS A 51 -29.64 9.28 -0.97
CA LYS A 51 -28.90 8.05 -1.29
C LYS A 51 -27.91 7.83 -0.15
N MET A 52 -27.97 6.67 0.51
CA MET A 52 -26.95 6.31 1.48
C MET A 52 -25.59 6.32 0.78
N PRO A 53 -24.56 6.99 1.34
CA PRO A 53 -23.23 6.99 0.78
C PRO A 53 -22.77 5.54 0.62
N THR A 54 -22.31 5.19 -0.58
CA THR A 54 -21.67 3.91 -0.76
C THR A 54 -20.24 4.01 -0.23
N PRO A 55 -19.62 2.88 0.17
CA PRO A 55 -18.21 2.90 0.55
C PRO A 55 -17.28 3.48 -0.53
N GLU A 56 -17.68 3.38 -1.79
CA GLU A 56 -17.00 4.01 -2.93
C GLU A 56 -16.94 5.54 -2.86
N ASP A 57 -18.04 6.20 -2.47
CA ASP A 57 -18.09 7.66 -2.27
C ASP A 57 -17.07 8.11 -1.21
N GLY A 58 -16.66 7.18 -0.35
CA GLY A 58 -15.71 7.42 0.73
C GLY A 58 -14.27 7.13 0.45
N LYS A 59 -13.89 6.74 -0.76
CA LYS A 59 -12.49 6.42 -1.11
C LYS A 59 -11.63 7.64 -1.41
N VAL A 60 -12.23 8.82 -1.56
CA VAL A 60 -11.52 10.06 -1.88
C VAL A 60 -11.12 10.78 -0.60
N ASN A 61 -9.90 11.32 -0.56
CA ASN A 61 -9.46 12.18 0.53
C ASN A 61 -10.02 13.59 0.32
N LEU A 62 -10.81 14.08 1.27
CA LEU A 62 -11.52 15.35 1.15
C LEU A 62 -10.85 16.42 2.00
N ARG A 63 -10.62 17.58 1.38
CA ARG A 63 -10.24 18.81 2.08
C ARG A 63 -11.43 19.75 2.10
N GLN A 64 -12.06 19.88 3.26
CA GLN A 64 -13.22 20.74 3.44
C GLN A 64 -13.02 21.64 4.67
N PRO A 65 -13.61 22.85 4.70
CA PRO A 65 -13.52 23.74 5.86
C PRO A 65 -14.08 23.14 7.15
N THR A 66 -15.04 22.22 7.03
CA THR A 66 -15.64 21.49 8.14
C THR A 66 -15.98 20.08 7.66
N PRO A 67 -15.08 19.10 7.84
CA PRO A 67 -15.35 17.73 7.42
C PRO A 67 -16.45 17.11 8.30
N PRO A 68 -17.36 16.30 7.72
CA PRO A 68 -18.36 15.59 8.51
C PRO A 68 -17.67 14.53 9.36
N LEU A 69 -18.08 14.42 10.62
CA LEU A 69 -17.67 13.31 11.46
C LEU A 69 -18.37 12.03 10.98
N ARG A 70 -17.61 10.95 10.84
CA ARG A 70 -18.10 9.65 10.35
C ARG A 70 -17.83 8.57 11.39
N ARG A 71 -18.68 7.54 11.48
CA ARG A 71 -18.40 6.33 12.28
C ARG A 71 -18.40 5.10 11.38
N LEU A 72 -17.40 4.24 11.56
CA LEU A 72 -17.24 2.99 10.83
C LEU A 72 -17.78 1.81 11.64
N ILE A 73 -18.59 0.96 11.01
CA ILE A 73 -19.12 -0.29 11.55
C ILE A 73 -18.77 -1.43 10.60
N GLY A 74 -18.40 -2.59 11.14
CA GLY A 74 -17.92 -3.71 10.34
C GLY A 74 -16.65 -3.36 9.57
N GLU A 75 -16.45 -3.94 8.40
CA GLU A 75 -15.24 -3.74 7.61
C GLU A 75 -15.45 -2.72 6.48
N GLY A 76 -14.40 -2.00 6.06
CA GLY A 76 -14.43 -1.29 4.78
C GLY A 76 -13.15 -0.58 4.41
N GLU A 77 -13.03 -0.16 3.16
CA GLU A 77 -11.89 0.59 2.63
C GLU A 77 -12.29 2.03 2.31
N TYR A 78 -11.64 2.99 2.97
CA TYR A 78 -11.99 4.41 2.88
C TYR A 78 -10.75 5.29 2.78
N GLY A 79 -10.92 6.45 2.14
CA GLY A 79 -10.09 7.63 2.35
C GLY A 79 -10.54 8.39 3.60
N GLY A 80 -9.66 9.26 4.10
CA GLY A 80 -9.92 10.08 5.28
C GLY A 80 -10.17 11.54 4.92
N ASP A 81 -10.74 12.29 5.86
CA ASP A 81 -10.89 13.73 5.72
C ASP A 81 -9.67 14.45 6.31
N PHE A 82 -9.11 15.42 5.58
CA PHE A 82 -7.95 16.17 6.05
C PHE A 82 -8.32 17.06 7.24
N ASN A 83 -7.71 16.81 8.40
CA ASN A 83 -7.73 17.74 9.54
C ASN A 83 -6.46 18.61 9.59
N PHE A 84 -5.36 18.18 8.96
CA PHE A 84 -4.14 18.97 8.82
C PHE A 84 -3.42 18.69 7.50
N TYR A 85 -2.97 19.75 6.83
CA TYR A 85 -2.18 19.64 5.61
C TYR A 85 -1.23 20.84 5.48
N ARG A 86 0.07 20.62 5.72
CA ARG A 86 1.14 21.63 5.54
C ARG A 86 2.46 20.96 5.21
N ALA A 87 3.42 21.74 4.73
CA ALA A 87 4.79 21.30 4.53
C ALA A 87 5.76 22.16 5.35
N ARG A 88 6.83 21.54 5.86
CA ARG A 88 7.95 22.20 6.53
C ARG A 88 9.22 21.41 6.28
N ASP A 89 10.34 22.10 6.10
CA ASP A 89 11.68 21.50 5.94
C ASP A 89 11.75 20.39 4.88
N GLY A 90 11.02 20.58 3.78
CA GLY A 90 10.98 19.60 2.68
C GLY A 90 10.19 18.33 3.01
N ILE A 91 9.31 18.35 4.01
CA ILE A 91 8.40 17.23 4.33
C ILE A 91 6.96 17.74 4.27
N ALA A 92 6.10 17.02 3.54
CA ALA A 92 4.66 17.23 3.54
C ALA A 92 4.02 16.39 4.65
N TYR A 93 3.22 17.03 5.50
CA TYR A 93 2.49 16.46 6.62
C TYR A 93 1.00 16.43 6.28
N GLN A 94 0.45 15.22 6.22
CA GLN A 94 -0.94 14.96 5.86
C GLN A 94 -1.58 14.17 6.99
N SER A 95 -2.41 14.83 7.82
CA SER A 95 -3.21 14.14 8.82
C SER A 95 -4.64 13.99 8.31
N LEU A 96 -5.17 12.77 8.42
CA LEU A 96 -6.48 12.38 7.94
C LEU A 96 -7.24 11.66 9.05
N ILE A 97 -8.55 11.94 9.16
CA ILE A 97 -9.46 11.29 10.10
C ILE A 97 -10.36 10.33 9.33
N PHE A 98 -10.56 9.13 9.88
CA PHE A 98 -11.34 8.06 9.26
C PHE A 98 -12.65 7.78 10.00
N SER A 99 -12.63 7.80 11.32
CA SER A 99 -13.79 7.44 12.14
C SER A 99 -13.78 8.16 13.49
N VAL A 100 -14.97 8.40 14.02
CA VAL A 100 -15.22 8.79 15.41
C VAL A 100 -15.39 7.56 16.27
N GLY A 101 -14.74 7.60 17.42
CA GLY A 101 -14.56 6.47 18.32
C GLY A 101 -13.45 5.54 17.85
N PRO A 102 -13.03 4.62 18.73
CA PRO A 102 -12.00 3.67 18.42
C PRO A 102 -12.46 2.73 17.29
N ILE A 103 -11.60 2.54 16.29
CA ILE A 103 -11.68 1.41 15.37
C ILE A 103 -10.93 0.22 15.98
N THR A 104 -11.32 -0.99 15.63
CA THR A 104 -10.59 -2.18 16.09
C THR A 104 -9.20 -2.22 15.47
N GLU A 105 -9.09 -2.01 14.16
CA GLU A 105 -7.83 -2.28 13.46
C GLU A 105 -7.69 -1.58 12.08
N PHE A 106 -6.46 -1.23 11.72
CA PHE A 106 -6.04 -0.94 10.34
C PHE A 106 -5.51 -2.22 9.68
N VAL A 107 -6.23 -2.76 8.71
CA VAL A 107 -5.92 -4.05 8.07
C VAL A 107 -4.91 -3.89 6.95
N SER A 108 -5.13 -2.93 6.04
CA SER A 108 -4.21 -2.65 4.95
C SER A 108 -4.26 -1.18 4.55
N ILE A 109 -3.12 -0.66 4.07
CA ILE A 109 -3.00 0.73 3.64
C ILE A 109 -2.58 0.76 2.18
N LYS A 110 -3.25 1.61 1.40
CA LYS A 110 -2.91 1.91 0.02
C LYS A 110 -2.49 3.36 -0.09
N LEU A 111 -1.42 3.64 -0.83
CA LEU A 111 -1.12 4.98 -1.29
C LEU A 111 -1.51 5.03 -2.77
N HIS A 112 -2.51 5.85 -3.08
CA HIS A 112 -3.26 5.75 -4.33
C HIS A 112 -3.84 4.34 -4.50
N ASP A 113 -3.39 3.59 -5.49
CA ASP A 113 -3.85 2.23 -5.81
C ASP A 113 -2.87 1.12 -5.38
N GLU A 114 -1.73 1.46 -4.77
CA GLU A 114 -0.70 0.50 -4.37
C GLU A 114 -0.74 0.22 -2.87
N VAL A 115 -0.84 -1.07 -2.50
CA VAL A 115 -0.70 -1.50 -1.11
C VAL A 115 0.73 -1.26 -0.65
N VAL A 116 0.89 -0.63 0.52
CA VAL A 116 2.21 -0.37 1.10
C VAL A 116 2.58 -1.37 2.17
N ALA A 117 3.87 -1.61 2.40
CA ALA A 117 4.35 -2.33 3.57
C ALA A 117 5.01 -1.33 4.53
N LEU A 118 4.78 -1.49 5.83
CA LEU A 118 5.33 -0.64 6.89
C LEU A 118 6.28 -1.44 7.77
N ASN A 119 7.36 -0.82 8.22
CA ASN A 119 8.18 -1.37 9.32
C ASN A 119 7.64 -0.93 10.69
N ALA A 120 8.31 -1.36 11.77
CA ALA A 120 7.88 -1.07 13.14
C ALA A 120 7.83 0.43 13.49
N ASP A 121 8.59 1.28 12.79
CA ASP A 121 8.62 2.73 13.01
C ASP A 121 7.61 3.49 12.13
N GLY A 122 6.86 2.77 11.29
CA GLY A 122 5.91 3.32 10.32
C GLY A 122 6.54 3.74 8.98
N TYR A 123 7.79 3.38 8.69
CA TYR A 123 8.39 3.68 7.38
C TYR A 123 7.88 2.74 6.30
N VAL A 124 7.59 3.29 5.12
CA VAL A 124 7.19 2.51 3.95
C VAL A 124 8.39 1.75 3.41
N THR A 125 8.29 0.42 3.36
CA THR A 125 9.31 -0.52 2.86
C THR A 125 8.96 -1.13 1.51
N ALA A 126 7.69 -1.05 1.10
CA ALA A 126 7.23 -1.38 -0.24
C ALA A 126 6.02 -0.50 -0.59
N PRO A 127 5.81 -0.14 -1.87
CA PRO A 127 6.63 -0.47 -3.04
C PRO A 127 7.99 0.24 -3.07
N SER A 128 8.95 -0.32 -3.83
CA SER A 128 10.37 0.07 -3.80
C SER A 128 10.66 1.52 -4.19
N HIS A 129 9.76 2.17 -4.94
CA HIS A 129 9.95 3.56 -5.33
C HIS A 129 9.75 4.56 -4.17
N PHE A 130 9.18 4.13 -3.04
CA PHE A 130 9.19 4.90 -1.79
C PHE A 130 10.44 4.67 -0.94
N VAL A 131 11.30 3.71 -1.31
CA VAL A 131 12.50 3.34 -0.55
C VAL A 131 13.73 4.00 -1.16
N GLU A 132 14.55 4.63 -0.33
CA GLU A 132 15.81 5.25 -0.74
C GLU A 132 16.94 4.23 -0.81
N GLY A 133 17.61 4.18 -1.96
CA GLY A 133 18.93 3.55 -2.08
C GLY A 133 20.00 4.42 -1.43
N GLY A 134 20.20 4.27 -0.11
CA GLY A 134 21.28 4.90 0.65
C GLY A 134 20.78 5.90 1.71
N SER A 135 20.88 5.49 2.98
CA SER A 135 20.76 6.25 4.23
C SER A 135 20.40 7.74 4.11
N SER A 136 19.11 8.07 4.11
CA SER A 136 18.64 9.29 4.76
C SER A 136 17.65 8.95 5.86
N SER A 137 18.13 9.02 7.10
CA SER A 137 17.27 9.00 8.28
C SER A 137 16.44 10.29 8.30
N PHE A 138 15.19 10.18 8.75
CA PHE A 138 14.48 11.37 9.22
C PHE A 138 15.28 11.90 10.41
N GLY A 139 15.69 13.17 10.36
CA GLY A 139 16.52 13.77 11.40
C GLY A 139 15.86 13.63 12.77
N GLY A 140 16.64 13.10 13.72
CA GLY A 140 16.39 12.92 15.15
C GLY A 140 15.05 13.36 15.73
N ALA A 141 14.15 12.39 15.90
CA ALA A 141 13.23 12.34 17.04
C ALA A 141 13.23 10.89 17.55
N GLN A 142 13.55 10.69 18.84
CA GLN A 142 13.43 9.36 19.44
C GLN A 142 11.96 8.94 19.42
N ILE A 143 11.68 7.85 18.72
CA ILE A 143 10.34 7.30 18.53
C ILE A 143 10.00 6.49 19.79
N ILE A 144 8.94 6.91 20.48
CA ILE A 144 8.29 6.09 21.49
C ILE A 144 7.41 5.09 20.74
N ASP A 145 7.62 3.83 21.07
CA ASP A 145 6.93 2.64 20.57
C ASP A 145 5.40 2.81 20.71
N PHE A 146 4.73 3.04 19.57
CA PHE A 146 3.27 2.98 19.47
C PHE A 146 2.88 2.17 18.23
N ILE A 147 3.42 0.96 18.13
CA ILE A 147 2.64 -0.14 17.54
C ILE A 147 2.17 -0.99 18.71
N THR A 148 0.99 -0.67 19.25
CA THR A 148 0.30 -1.59 20.16
C THR A 148 -1.11 -1.83 19.63
N GLY A 149 -1.27 -3.03 19.06
CA GLY A 149 -2.52 -3.55 18.53
C GLY A 149 -2.28 -4.24 17.19
N GLY A 150 -1.85 -5.50 17.25
CA GLY A 150 -1.49 -6.31 16.08
C GLY A 150 -2.66 -6.61 15.15
N GLY A 151 -2.30 -6.93 13.90
CA GLY A 151 -3.20 -7.47 12.88
C GLY A 151 -2.89 -7.03 11.44
N TYR A 152 -1.99 -6.05 11.25
CA TYR A 152 -1.50 -5.72 9.90
C TYR A 152 -0.84 -6.94 9.24
N GLU A 153 -1.57 -7.63 8.37
CA GLU A 153 -1.02 -8.65 7.48
C GLU A 153 -0.23 -7.93 6.39
N ALA A 154 1.04 -7.65 6.68
CA ALA A 154 1.99 -7.26 5.68
C ALA A 154 2.13 -8.40 4.65
N PRO A 155 2.20 -8.12 3.33
CA PRO A 155 2.83 -9.07 2.43
C PRO A 155 4.25 -9.36 2.96
N GLU A 156 4.70 -10.62 2.84
CA GLU A 156 6.01 -11.11 3.31
C GLU A 156 7.08 -10.01 3.23
N PRO A 157 7.70 -9.63 4.37
CA PRO A 157 8.66 -8.54 4.38
C PRO A 157 9.80 -8.87 3.42
N VAL A 158 9.88 -8.13 2.32
CA VAL A 158 11.09 -8.15 1.49
C VAL A 158 12.23 -7.70 2.41
N PRO A 159 13.31 -8.49 2.59
CA PRO A 159 14.40 -8.11 3.46
C PRO A 159 14.96 -6.77 2.99
N THR A 160 14.67 -5.72 3.75
CA THR A 160 15.22 -4.40 3.51
C THR A 160 16.71 -4.47 3.82
N PRO A 161 17.59 -3.96 2.93
CA PRO A 161 18.98 -3.76 3.29
C PRO A 161 19.03 -2.87 4.53
N GLU A 162 19.69 -3.34 5.60
CA GLU A 162 20.03 -2.50 6.75
C GLU A 162 20.63 -1.19 6.22
N GLY A 163 19.91 -0.07 6.42
CA GLY A 163 20.35 1.27 5.98
C GLY A 163 19.63 1.90 4.79
N ALA A 164 18.52 1.35 4.30
CA ALA A 164 17.66 2.03 3.31
C ALA A 164 16.78 3.10 4.01
N GLY A 165 16.98 4.39 3.69
CA GLY A 165 16.06 5.45 4.11
C GLY A 165 14.69 5.27 3.46
N SER A 166 13.61 5.75 4.06
CA SER A 166 12.29 5.79 3.40
C SER A 166 11.90 7.23 3.04
N ARG A 167 11.21 7.40 1.91
CA ARG A 167 10.64 8.68 1.46
C ARG A 167 9.27 8.94 2.09
N VAL A 168 8.60 7.91 2.59
CA VAL A 168 7.26 8.00 3.19
C VAL A 168 7.24 7.33 4.56
N ARG A 169 6.66 8.01 5.54
CA ARG A 169 6.36 7.45 6.86
C ARG A 169 4.88 7.60 7.15
N ILE A 170 4.26 6.57 7.70
CA ILE A 170 2.86 6.51 8.08
C ILE A 170 2.76 6.19 9.56
N LEU A 171 2.05 7.02 10.32
CA LEU A 171 1.74 6.79 11.72
C LEU A 171 0.23 6.65 11.89
N LEU A 172 -0.19 5.70 12.71
CA LEU A 172 -1.58 5.29 12.86
C LEU A 172 -2.04 5.51 14.30
N GLN A 173 -3.29 5.93 14.46
CA GLN A 173 -3.97 6.01 15.76
C GLN A 173 -5.37 5.44 15.61
N ARG A 174 -5.76 4.56 16.53
CA ARG A 174 -7.02 3.83 16.45
C ARG A 174 -8.22 4.67 16.90
N GLY A 175 -8.02 5.83 17.51
CA GLY A 175 -9.06 6.71 18.02
C GLY A 175 -9.49 6.34 19.44
N THR A 176 -8.57 5.89 20.29
CA THR A 176 -8.86 5.66 21.71
C THR A 176 -8.93 6.99 22.46
N ALA A 177 -9.47 6.98 23.68
CA ALA A 177 -9.55 8.20 24.50
C ALA A 177 -8.16 8.72 24.92
N ASP A 178 -7.16 7.84 24.97
CA ASP A 178 -5.77 8.13 25.35
C ASP A 178 -4.90 8.60 24.18
N ASP A 179 -5.43 8.63 22.95
CA ASP A 179 -4.67 9.09 21.79
C ASP A 179 -4.27 10.57 21.93
N ILE A 180 -2.97 10.80 21.87
CA ILE A 180 -2.34 12.13 21.93
C ILE A 180 -2.11 12.71 20.53
N ALA A 181 -1.81 14.00 20.44
CA ALA A 181 -1.35 14.58 19.18
C ALA A 181 -0.09 13.86 18.67
N TYR A 182 0.00 13.62 17.35
CA TYR A 182 1.21 13.02 16.77
C TYR A 182 2.46 13.84 17.12
N PRO A 183 3.45 13.29 17.84
CA PRO A 183 4.63 14.05 18.26
C PRO A 183 5.38 14.68 17.08
N ALA A 184 5.52 13.92 15.98
CA ALA A 184 6.16 14.39 14.74
C ALA A 184 5.45 15.61 14.13
N LEU A 185 4.14 15.74 14.35
CA LEU A 185 3.36 16.86 13.84
C LEU A 185 3.50 18.11 14.73
N VAL A 186 3.41 17.93 16.05
CA VAL A 186 3.57 19.02 17.03
C VAL A 186 4.98 19.58 17.00
N GLU A 187 6.01 18.72 16.92
CA GLU A 187 7.41 19.12 16.82
C GLU A 187 7.71 19.92 15.54
N ALA A 188 7.08 19.55 14.43
CA ALA A 188 7.24 20.27 13.17
C ALA A 188 6.46 21.59 13.16
N PHE A 189 5.37 21.74 13.91
CA PHE A 189 4.54 22.95 13.87
C PHE A 189 4.19 23.51 15.25
N PRO A 190 5.17 23.81 16.12
CA PRO A 190 4.90 24.31 17.47
C PRO A 190 4.22 25.69 17.48
N ASP A 191 4.36 26.43 16.38
CA ASP A 191 3.81 27.77 16.19
C ASP A 191 2.31 27.75 15.84
N VAL A 192 1.80 26.58 15.45
CA VAL A 192 0.45 26.38 14.88
C VAL A 192 -0.35 25.37 15.69
N LEU A 193 0.34 24.33 16.15
CA LEU A 193 -0.20 23.21 16.90
C LEU A 193 0.53 23.15 18.24
N ASP A 194 -0.23 23.16 19.32
CA ASP A 194 0.28 22.81 20.64
C ASP A 194 -0.16 21.38 21.00
N ALA A 195 0.21 20.93 22.20
CA ALA A 195 -0.19 19.61 22.71
C ALA A 195 -1.73 19.45 22.87
N THR A 196 -2.52 20.53 22.72
CA THR A 196 -3.99 20.47 22.75
C THR A 196 -4.61 20.13 21.40
N PHE A 197 -3.83 20.15 20.30
CA PHE A 197 -4.23 19.61 19.00
C PHE A 197 -4.18 18.07 19.00
N ALA A 198 -4.78 17.45 20.01
CA ALA A 198 -4.95 16.02 20.08
C ALA A 198 -6.20 15.62 19.29
N THR A 199 -6.19 14.39 18.76
CA THR A 199 -7.34 13.74 18.12
C THR A 199 -7.87 12.61 19.01
N PRO A 200 -8.11 12.82 20.32
CA PRO A 200 -8.59 11.75 21.18
C PRO A 200 -9.97 11.32 20.71
N GLY A 201 -10.22 10.02 20.68
CA GLY A 201 -11.48 9.48 20.21
C GLY A 201 -11.67 9.57 18.68
N LEU A 202 -10.64 9.88 17.89
CA LEU A 202 -10.72 9.96 16.42
C LEU A 202 -9.66 9.05 15.80
N ALA A 203 -10.10 8.03 15.07
CA ALA A 203 -9.19 7.18 14.32
C ALA A 203 -8.54 7.99 13.19
N SER A 204 -7.21 8.08 13.19
CA SER A 204 -6.47 8.93 12.28
C SER A 204 -5.21 8.30 11.74
N MET A 205 -4.71 8.88 10.66
CA MET A 205 -3.42 8.55 10.05
C MET A 205 -2.66 9.83 9.76
N LEU A 206 -1.37 9.84 10.08
CA LEU A 206 -0.42 10.86 9.65
C LEU A 206 0.50 10.27 8.57
N VAL A 207 0.47 10.86 7.38
CA VAL A 207 1.40 10.56 6.28
C VAL A 207 2.41 11.68 6.16
N LEU A 208 3.69 11.30 6.22
CA LEU A 208 4.85 12.16 6.05
C LEU A 208 5.52 11.80 4.72
N ALA A 209 5.60 12.75 3.80
CA ALA A 209 6.22 12.55 2.50
C ALA A 209 7.39 13.52 2.29
N LYS A 210 8.60 12.99 2.13
CA LYS A 210 9.81 13.78 1.87
C LYS A 210 9.79 14.33 0.45
N SER A 211 10.11 15.61 0.27
CA SER A 211 10.34 16.20 -1.04
C SER A 211 11.49 15.51 -1.75
N VAL A 212 11.34 15.32 -3.05
CA VAL A 212 12.37 14.77 -3.93
C VAL A 212 12.74 15.82 -4.97
N SER A 213 13.88 15.63 -5.65
CA SER A 213 14.24 16.49 -6.77
C SER A 213 13.16 16.44 -7.86
N ALA A 214 13.02 17.53 -8.63
CA ALA A 214 12.05 17.60 -9.72
C ALA A 214 12.18 16.42 -10.70
N GLU A 215 13.42 15.98 -10.95
CA GLU A 215 13.73 14.83 -11.80
C GLU A 215 13.24 13.49 -11.23
N ALA A 216 13.30 13.32 -9.90
CA ALA A 216 12.86 12.09 -9.23
C ALA A 216 11.37 12.11 -8.84
N SER A 217 10.70 13.26 -8.97
CA SER A 217 9.30 13.41 -8.58
C SER A 217 8.38 12.47 -9.34
N THR A 218 8.58 12.29 -10.65
CA THR A 218 7.75 11.39 -11.47
C THR A 218 8.02 9.92 -11.17
N ASP A 219 9.22 9.58 -10.67
CA ASP A 219 9.60 8.20 -10.34
C ASP A 219 9.06 7.78 -8.96
N VAL A 220 9.20 8.66 -7.95
CA VAL A 220 8.83 8.41 -6.55
C VAL A 220 7.37 8.74 -6.27
N TYR A 221 6.86 9.83 -6.84
CA TYR A 221 5.50 10.34 -6.63
C TYR A 221 4.75 10.35 -7.95
N ARG A 222 4.62 9.18 -8.57
CA ARG A 222 4.06 8.97 -9.92
C ARG A 222 2.69 9.62 -10.11
N GLN A 223 1.87 9.60 -9.07
CA GLN A 223 0.50 10.13 -9.06
C GLN A 223 0.38 11.42 -8.24
N GLY A 224 1.49 12.12 -8.02
CA GLY A 224 1.58 13.25 -7.10
C GLY A 224 1.80 12.81 -5.66
N LEU A 225 1.50 13.71 -4.73
CA LEU A 225 1.68 13.41 -3.31
C LEU A 225 0.85 12.19 -2.88
N PRO A 226 1.39 11.33 -2.01
CA PRO A 226 0.71 10.12 -1.59
C PRO A 226 -0.70 10.41 -1.07
N SER A 227 -1.69 9.79 -1.68
CA SER A 227 -3.09 9.87 -1.28
C SER A 227 -3.49 8.58 -0.57
N PRO A 228 -3.53 8.55 0.77
CA PRO A 228 -3.73 7.30 1.48
C PRO A 228 -5.20 6.86 1.50
N ARG A 229 -5.42 5.55 1.42
CA ARG A 229 -6.69 4.86 1.70
C ARG A 229 -6.40 3.69 2.63
N ALA A 230 -7.29 3.42 3.55
CA ALA A 230 -7.12 2.34 4.52
C ALA A 230 -8.32 1.40 4.51
N ARG A 231 -8.04 0.10 4.48
CA ARG A 231 -8.99 -0.94 4.85
C ARG A 231 -8.94 -1.13 6.36
N MET A 232 -10.08 -1.02 7.01
CA MET A 232 -10.19 -0.98 8.47
C MET A 232 -11.29 -1.91 8.97
N LEU A 233 -11.09 -2.44 10.16
CA LEU A 233 -12.14 -3.02 11.01
C LEU A 233 -12.67 -1.90 11.91
N GLY A 234 -13.98 -1.63 11.83
CA GLY A 234 -14.67 -0.54 12.50
C GLY A 234 -14.77 -0.68 14.01
N ALA A 235 -15.79 -0.06 14.60
CA ALA A 235 -15.99 -0.08 16.04
C ALA A 235 -16.17 -1.51 16.60
N ALA A 236 -15.64 -1.75 17.79
CA ALA A 236 -16.01 -2.90 18.61
C ALA A 236 -17.49 -2.78 19.04
N LEU A 237 -18.22 -3.89 19.06
CA LEU A 237 -19.66 -3.91 19.31
C LEU A 237 -19.96 -4.74 20.55
N TYR A 238 -20.86 -4.22 21.40
CA TYR A 238 -21.38 -4.97 22.54
C TYR A 238 -22.16 -6.21 22.05
N ASP A 239 -21.69 -7.38 22.44
CA ASP A 239 -22.40 -8.66 22.26
C ASP A 239 -23.01 -9.14 23.58
N PRO A 240 -24.35 -9.22 23.72
CA PRO A 240 -25.01 -9.69 24.93
C PRO A 240 -24.85 -11.19 25.19
N ARG A 241 -24.30 -11.96 24.25
CA ARG A 241 -24.01 -13.40 24.42
C ARG A 241 -22.69 -13.63 25.15
N GLU A 242 -21.79 -12.65 25.10
CA GLU A 242 -20.45 -12.74 25.67
C GLU A 242 -20.45 -12.22 27.11
N GLU A 243 -20.22 -13.12 28.07
CA GLU A 243 -20.20 -12.76 29.50
C GLU A 243 -19.06 -11.79 29.87
N SER A 244 -17.99 -11.75 29.07
CA SER A 244 -16.86 -10.83 29.27
C SER A 244 -17.18 -9.39 28.88
N HIS A 245 -18.26 -9.15 28.14
CA HIS A 245 -18.65 -7.81 27.72
C HIS A 245 -19.45 -7.11 28.82
N ASP A 246 -18.98 -5.94 29.26
CA ASP A 246 -19.75 -5.04 30.12
C ASP A 246 -20.41 -3.94 29.26
N PRO A 247 -21.76 -3.81 29.25
CA PRO A 247 -22.47 -2.72 28.60
C PRO A 247 -21.99 -1.29 28.93
N ALA A 248 -21.40 -1.10 30.11
CA ALA A 248 -20.93 0.19 30.59
C ALA A 248 -19.46 0.46 30.25
N ASP A 249 -18.71 -0.56 29.81
CA ASP A 249 -17.29 -0.47 29.50
C ASP A 249 -16.99 -0.94 28.06
N PRO A 250 -16.91 0.01 27.10
CA PRO A 250 -16.60 -0.29 25.71
C PRO A 250 -15.24 -0.95 25.46
N GLU A 251 -14.29 -0.89 26.40
CA GLU A 251 -12.98 -1.54 26.24
C GLU A 251 -13.07 -3.06 26.32
N THR A 252 -14.16 -3.57 26.90
CA THR A 252 -14.41 -5.02 26.99
C THR A 252 -14.96 -5.60 25.69
N TRP A 253 -15.46 -4.76 24.77
CA TRP A 253 -16.16 -5.21 23.56
C TRP A 253 -15.18 -5.67 22.48
N ALA A 254 -15.62 -6.59 21.63
CA ALA A 254 -14.84 -7.12 20.52
C ALA A 254 -15.36 -6.66 19.14
N TYR A 255 -14.52 -6.81 18.12
CA TYR A 255 -14.96 -6.60 16.73
C TYR A 255 -16.05 -7.59 16.35
N SER A 256 -17.12 -7.08 15.73
CA SER A 256 -18.13 -7.91 15.09
C SER A 256 -18.66 -7.23 13.83
N ALA A 257 -19.04 -8.05 12.87
CA ALA A 257 -19.74 -7.63 11.65
C ALA A 257 -21.18 -8.16 11.62
N SER A 258 -21.75 -8.54 12.77
CA SER A 258 -23.17 -8.92 12.90
C SER A 258 -24.06 -7.68 12.67
N PRO A 259 -25.04 -7.75 11.74
CA PRO A 259 -26.03 -6.69 11.56
C PRO A 259 -26.91 -6.45 12.78
N THR A 260 -27.20 -7.49 13.56
CA THR A 260 -27.95 -7.36 14.82
C THR A 260 -27.18 -6.53 15.85
N LEU A 261 -25.90 -6.82 16.05
CA LEU A 261 -25.07 -6.06 16.99
C LEU A 261 -24.79 -4.64 16.49
N ALA A 262 -24.64 -4.46 15.17
CA ALA A 262 -24.55 -3.14 14.55
C ALA A 262 -25.82 -2.31 14.76
N ALA A 263 -27.00 -2.94 14.68
CA ALA A 263 -28.27 -2.29 14.98
C ALA A 263 -28.39 -1.95 16.47
N LEU A 264 -27.92 -2.83 17.36
CA LEU A 264 -27.88 -2.58 18.80
C LEU A 264 -26.98 -1.38 19.14
N ASP A 265 -25.74 -1.34 18.63
CA ASP A 265 -24.84 -0.19 18.77
C ASP A 265 -25.48 1.08 18.23
N TYR A 266 -26.07 1.04 17.04
CA TYR A 266 -26.71 2.24 16.48
C TYR A 266 -27.92 2.73 17.30
N LEU A 267 -28.63 1.83 17.98
CA LEU A 267 -29.74 2.20 18.85
C LEU A 267 -29.25 2.83 20.17
N THR A 268 -28.14 2.37 20.72
CA THR A 268 -27.67 2.76 22.06
C THR A 268 -26.57 3.81 22.05
N HIS A 269 -25.76 3.86 21.01
CA HIS A 269 -24.62 4.75 20.90
C HIS A 269 -25.05 6.20 20.67
N TRP A 270 -24.24 7.14 21.18
CA TRP A 270 -24.55 8.58 21.14
C TRP A 270 -24.63 9.15 19.72
N SER A 271 -23.90 8.55 18.76
CA SER A 271 -23.94 8.95 17.34
C SER A 271 -25.18 8.45 16.61
N GLY A 272 -25.93 7.52 17.19
CA GLY A 272 -27.17 6.96 16.65
C GLY A 272 -28.42 7.50 17.34
N TYR A 273 -29.25 6.61 17.89
CA TYR A 273 -30.47 6.99 18.61
C TYR A 273 -30.25 7.31 20.09
N ASN A 274 -29.11 6.88 20.67
CA ASN A 274 -28.75 7.15 22.06
C ASN A 274 -29.80 6.67 23.08
N PHE A 275 -30.44 5.53 22.85
CA PHE A 275 -31.31 4.91 23.84
C PHE A 275 -30.48 4.23 24.93
N PRO A 276 -30.92 4.27 26.21
CA PRO A 276 -30.24 3.50 27.24
C PRO A 276 -30.36 2.00 26.93
N ILE A 277 -29.28 1.25 27.18
CA ILE A 277 -29.28 -0.20 26.91
C ILE A 277 -30.36 -0.95 27.68
N SER A 278 -30.78 -0.43 28.85
CA SER A 278 -31.90 -0.96 29.65
C SER A 278 -33.26 -0.91 28.93
N ARG A 279 -33.37 -0.17 27.82
CA ARG A 279 -34.56 -0.15 26.96
C ARG A 279 -34.52 -1.27 25.91
N MET A 280 -33.40 -1.96 25.74
CA MET A 280 -33.24 -3.07 24.80
C MET A 280 -33.55 -4.39 25.50
N TYR A 281 -34.36 -5.23 24.85
CA TYR A 281 -34.55 -6.60 25.32
C TYR A 281 -33.42 -7.48 24.78
N LEU A 282 -32.30 -7.51 25.50
CA LEU A 282 -31.06 -8.18 25.08
C LEU A 282 -31.21 -9.66 24.65
N PRO A 283 -32.10 -10.48 25.23
CA PRO A 283 -32.26 -11.87 24.78
C PRO A 283 -32.71 -12.00 23.32
N ASP A 284 -33.49 -11.05 22.79
CA ASP A 284 -33.86 -11.06 21.36
C ASP A 284 -32.68 -10.69 20.47
N PHE A 285 -31.85 -9.73 20.90
CA PHE A 285 -30.63 -9.38 20.19
C PHE A 285 -29.61 -10.53 20.21
N ALA A 286 -29.48 -11.23 21.33
CA ALA A 286 -28.65 -12.44 21.42
C ALA A 286 -29.14 -13.52 20.43
N ALA A 287 -30.43 -13.86 20.46
CA ALA A 287 -31.00 -14.86 19.57
C ALA A 287 -30.89 -14.48 18.08
N SER A 288 -31.04 -13.20 17.75
CA SER A 288 -30.86 -12.71 16.37
C SER A 288 -29.40 -12.71 15.93
N ALA A 289 -28.46 -12.41 16.84
CA ALA A 289 -27.03 -12.51 16.56
C ALA A 289 -26.59 -13.97 16.31
N ASP A 290 -27.20 -14.96 16.97
CA ASP A 290 -26.96 -16.38 16.69
C ASP A 290 -27.38 -16.75 15.25
N VAL A 291 -28.46 -16.16 14.74
CA VAL A 291 -28.86 -16.33 13.35
C VAL A 291 -27.89 -15.67 12.38
N ASP A 292 -27.35 -14.50 12.73
CA ASP A 292 -26.33 -13.83 11.91
C ASP A 292 -25.08 -14.69 11.74
N ASP A 293 -24.67 -15.38 12.80
CA ASP A 293 -23.46 -16.22 12.84
C ASP A 293 -23.65 -17.65 12.34
N ARG A 294 -24.90 -18.06 12.06
CA ARG A 294 -25.18 -19.41 11.56
C ARG A 294 -24.36 -19.71 10.30
N PRO A 295 -23.59 -20.83 10.27
CA PRO A 295 -22.80 -21.19 9.11
C PRO A 295 -23.70 -21.69 7.98
N GLU A 296 -23.47 -21.16 6.78
CA GLU A 296 -24.16 -21.57 5.56
C GLU A 296 -23.14 -21.78 4.42
N LEU A 297 -23.42 -22.74 3.54
CA LEU A 297 -22.54 -23.04 2.41
C LEU A 297 -22.76 -22.03 1.27
N GLY A 298 -21.67 -21.48 0.75
CA GLY A 298 -21.66 -20.71 -0.49
C GLY A 298 -21.67 -21.57 -1.74
N TRP A 299 -21.80 -20.92 -2.90
CA TRP A 299 -21.71 -21.52 -4.24
C TRP A 299 -20.43 -22.38 -4.45
N ASN A 300 -19.34 -22.00 -3.78
CA ASN A 300 -18.04 -22.69 -3.85
C ASN A 300 -17.89 -23.81 -2.79
N GLY A 301 -18.94 -24.11 -2.01
CA GLY A 301 -18.91 -25.10 -0.94
C GLY A 301 -18.18 -24.66 0.33
N LEU A 302 -17.70 -23.41 0.42
CA LEU A 302 -17.09 -22.89 1.64
C LEU A 302 -18.16 -22.43 2.63
N SER A 303 -17.92 -22.68 3.92
CA SER A 303 -18.76 -22.19 5.00
C SER A 303 -18.56 -20.70 5.21
N GLN A 304 -19.65 -19.96 5.30
CA GLN A 304 -19.67 -18.54 5.65
C GLN A 304 -20.86 -18.25 6.56
N ALA A 305 -20.70 -17.31 7.49
CA ALA A 305 -21.83 -16.85 8.29
C ALA A 305 -22.97 -16.27 7.41
N ARG A 306 -24.21 -16.48 7.84
CA ARG A 306 -25.43 -16.10 7.12
C ARG A 306 -25.51 -14.60 6.86
N TRP A 307 -25.31 -13.77 7.89
CA TRP A 307 -25.47 -12.32 7.79
C TRP A 307 -24.21 -11.58 8.24
N ARG A 308 -23.76 -10.62 7.43
CA ARG A 308 -22.70 -9.66 7.79
C ARG A 308 -23.04 -8.26 7.30
N CYS A 309 -22.63 -7.23 8.02
CA CYS A 309 -22.68 -5.86 7.52
C CYS A 309 -21.37 -5.12 7.72
N GLY A 310 -21.13 -4.15 6.86
CA GLY A 310 -20.08 -3.16 7.06
C GLY A 310 -20.34 -1.92 6.23
N GLY A 311 -20.02 -0.77 6.80
CA GLY A 311 -20.35 0.53 6.24
C GLY A 311 -19.95 1.65 7.18
N ARG A 312 -19.96 2.88 6.66
CA ARG A 312 -19.79 4.09 7.46
C ARG A 312 -21.02 4.98 7.33
N TYR A 313 -21.28 5.78 8.34
CA TYR A 313 -22.31 6.82 8.28
C TYR A 313 -21.80 8.14 8.81
N ASP A 314 -22.31 9.22 8.22
CA ASP A 314 -22.02 10.59 8.62
C ASP A 314 -22.94 10.99 9.77
N LEU A 315 -22.41 11.72 10.76
CA LEU A 315 -23.16 12.17 11.94
C LEU A 315 -24.06 13.39 11.68
N GLY A 316 -23.80 14.13 10.58
CA GLY A 316 -24.45 15.42 10.29
C GLY A 316 -25.55 15.40 9.23
N ASP A 317 -25.41 14.58 8.18
CA ASP A 317 -26.16 14.78 6.93
C ASP A 317 -27.28 13.76 6.68
N LEU A 318 -27.19 12.54 7.21
CA LEU A 318 -28.17 11.50 6.95
C LEU A 318 -29.26 11.42 8.03
N PRO A 319 -30.54 11.30 7.65
CA PRO A 319 -31.60 10.96 8.59
C PRO A 319 -31.26 9.65 9.31
N ARG A 320 -31.26 9.65 10.65
CA ARG A 320 -30.97 8.46 11.48
C ARG A 320 -31.78 7.21 11.08
N LYS A 321 -33.00 7.44 10.58
CA LYS A 321 -33.89 6.39 10.06
C LYS A 321 -33.28 5.65 8.86
N GLU A 322 -32.58 6.33 7.97
CA GLU A 322 -32.01 5.73 6.76
C GLU A 322 -30.82 4.84 7.09
N VAL A 323 -29.94 5.30 7.98
CA VAL A 323 -28.79 4.52 8.47
C VAL A 323 -29.28 3.24 9.15
N LEU A 324 -30.18 3.35 10.14
CA LEU A 324 -30.76 2.19 10.80
C LEU A 324 -31.47 1.28 9.79
N GLY A 325 -32.27 1.85 8.88
CA GLY A 325 -32.95 1.08 7.85
C GLY A 325 -32.00 0.35 6.90
N GLY A 326 -30.80 0.87 6.65
CA GLY A 326 -29.75 0.22 5.87
C GLY A 326 -29.14 -0.97 6.61
N ILE A 327 -28.85 -0.81 7.90
CA ILE A 327 -28.34 -1.89 8.77
C ILE A 327 -29.38 -3.01 8.88
N LEU A 328 -30.66 -2.68 9.16
CA LEU A 328 -31.74 -3.67 9.27
C LEU A 328 -31.94 -4.43 7.94
N ARG A 329 -31.88 -3.73 6.80
CA ARG A 329 -31.96 -4.35 5.46
C ARG A 329 -30.82 -5.32 5.18
N ALA A 330 -29.65 -5.16 5.80
CA ALA A 330 -28.52 -6.06 5.59
C ALA A 330 -28.81 -7.50 6.07
N ALA A 331 -29.79 -7.70 6.97
CA ALA A 331 -30.17 -9.03 7.46
C ALA A 331 -31.68 -9.24 7.60
N ASP A 332 -32.50 -8.49 6.84
CA ASP A 332 -33.97 -8.50 6.95
C ASP A 332 -34.52 -8.46 8.40
N LEU A 333 -33.84 -7.68 9.26
CA LEU A 333 -34.16 -7.55 10.66
C LEU A 333 -35.48 -6.78 10.85
N TRP A 334 -36.27 -7.21 11.83
CA TRP A 334 -37.55 -6.59 12.14
C TRP A 334 -37.58 -6.10 13.59
N LEU A 335 -37.49 -4.78 13.76
CA LEU A 335 -37.57 -4.14 15.07
C LEU A 335 -39.02 -3.99 15.52
N TYR A 336 -39.26 -4.23 16.80
CA TYR A 336 -40.58 -4.08 17.40
C TYR A 336 -40.49 -3.58 18.84
N GLN A 337 -41.57 -2.97 19.31
CA GLN A 337 -41.70 -2.61 20.71
C GLN A 337 -42.52 -3.67 21.43
N ARG A 338 -41.97 -4.20 22.52
CA ARG A 338 -42.62 -5.16 23.39
C ARG A 338 -43.71 -4.48 24.25
N PRO A 339 -44.67 -5.23 24.80
CA PRO A 339 -45.70 -4.68 25.69
C PRO A 339 -45.15 -4.01 26.96
N ASP A 340 -43.95 -4.40 27.42
CA ASP A 340 -43.25 -3.79 28.57
C ASP A 340 -42.52 -2.48 28.22
N GLY A 341 -42.57 -2.05 26.94
CA GLY A 341 -41.95 -0.83 26.45
C GLY A 341 -40.50 -0.98 25.98
N THR A 342 -39.88 -2.16 26.17
CA THR A 342 -38.55 -2.48 25.65
C THR A 342 -38.58 -2.70 24.14
N ILE A 343 -37.43 -2.55 23.50
CA ILE A 343 -37.25 -2.76 22.05
C ILE A 343 -36.63 -4.13 21.85
N GLY A 344 -37.27 -4.95 21.02
CA GLY A 344 -36.78 -6.25 20.58
C GLY A 344 -36.49 -6.25 19.07
N VAL A 345 -35.83 -7.31 18.62
CA VAL A 345 -35.50 -7.55 17.22
C VAL A 345 -35.88 -8.98 16.85
N LYS A 346 -36.42 -9.17 15.64
CA LYS A 346 -36.59 -10.49 15.04
C LYS A 346 -35.58 -10.68 13.92
N PRO A 347 -34.95 -11.87 13.83
CA PRO A 347 -33.95 -12.15 12.82
C PRO A 347 -34.54 -12.23 11.41
N GLY A 348 -33.68 -12.09 10.40
CA GLY A 348 -33.99 -12.44 9.01
C GLY A 348 -33.98 -13.94 8.78
N ASP A 349 -34.88 -14.66 9.46
CA ASP A 349 -35.09 -16.08 9.23
C ASP A 349 -36.57 -16.45 9.27
N TRP A 350 -36.87 -17.66 8.80
CA TRP A 350 -38.21 -18.20 8.92
C TRP A 350 -38.47 -18.67 10.35
N GLU A 351 -39.45 -18.04 11.01
CA GLU A 351 -40.00 -18.52 12.29
C GLU A 351 -41.41 -19.07 12.01
N GLU A 352 -41.66 -20.33 12.37
CA GLU A 352 -42.97 -20.94 12.21
C GLU A 352 -44.01 -20.16 13.05
N PRO A 353 -45.08 -19.64 12.43
CA PRO A 353 -46.03 -18.82 13.17
C PRO A 353 -46.84 -19.65 14.17
N ASP A 354 -46.83 -19.22 15.43
CA ASP A 354 -47.53 -19.84 16.56
C ASP A 354 -48.87 -19.18 16.90
N LEU A 355 -49.17 -18.03 16.28
CA LEU A 355 -50.34 -17.21 16.57
C LEU A 355 -51.34 -17.27 15.41
N VAL A 356 -52.51 -17.84 15.67
CA VAL A 356 -53.65 -17.80 14.75
C VAL A 356 -54.49 -16.55 15.04
N ILE A 357 -54.77 -15.79 13.98
CA ILE A 357 -55.73 -14.69 13.97
C ILE A 357 -56.89 -15.12 13.07
N GLY A 358 -58.03 -15.41 13.70
CA GLY A 358 -59.17 -16.07 13.07
C GLY A 358 -60.45 -15.24 13.06
N ASP A 359 -61.26 -15.40 12.01
CA ASP A 359 -62.68 -14.98 12.03
C ASP A 359 -63.48 -15.77 13.09
N ASP A 360 -63.13 -17.05 13.30
CA ASP A 360 -63.89 -17.98 14.16
C ASP A 360 -63.78 -17.66 15.65
N ASP A 361 -62.69 -17.00 16.06
CA ASP A 361 -62.42 -16.56 17.43
C ASP A 361 -62.92 -15.12 17.69
N ASP A 362 -63.65 -14.50 16.75
CA ASP A 362 -64.03 -13.08 16.76
C ASP A 362 -62.83 -12.12 16.95
N ASP A 363 -61.65 -12.53 16.46
CA ASP A 363 -60.44 -11.72 16.56
C ASP A 363 -60.42 -10.60 15.51
N ILE A 364 -60.95 -10.89 14.32
CA ILE A 364 -60.93 -10.00 13.17
C ILE A 364 -62.18 -9.11 13.15
N ILE A 365 -61.97 -7.80 13.28
CA ILE A 365 -63.02 -6.79 13.16
C ILE A 365 -63.19 -6.38 11.70
N ALA A 366 -62.07 -6.20 10.99
CA ALA A 366 -62.07 -5.90 9.57
C ALA A 366 -60.86 -6.56 8.91
N LEU A 367 -61.10 -7.22 7.79
CA LEU A 367 -60.04 -7.79 6.95
C LEU A 367 -60.24 -7.32 5.51
N ARG A 368 -59.22 -6.73 4.93
CA ARG A 368 -59.21 -6.27 3.54
C ARG A 368 -58.03 -6.91 2.81
N ARG A 369 -58.33 -7.64 1.75
CA ARG A 369 -57.32 -8.01 0.74
C ARG A 369 -57.24 -6.89 -0.28
N GLU A 370 -56.03 -6.44 -0.60
CA GLU A 370 -55.83 -5.45 -1.65
C GLU A 370 -55.93 -6.09 -3.03
N SER A 371 -56.42 -5.31 -4.00
CA SER A 371 -56.31 -5.67 -5.41
C SER A 371 -54.85 -5.51 -5.82
N PHE A 372 -54.11 -6.62 -5.77
CA PHE A 372 -52.74 -6.69 -6.27
C PHE A 372 -52.77 -7.05 -7.75
N ASP A 373 -52.33 -6.14 -8.59
CA ASP A 373 -52.08 -6.42 -9.99
C ASP A 373 -50.59 -6.69 -10.14
N ARG A 374 -50.22 -7.95 -10.40
CA ARG A 374 -48.82 -8.35 -10.56
C ARG A 374 -48.16 -7.51 -11.64
N ASP A 375 -48.88 -7.18 -12.71
CA ASP A 375 -48.36 -6.49 -13.88
C ASP A 375 -48.09 -5.01 -13.65
N ARG A 376 -48.83 -4.39 -12.72
CA ARG A 376 -48.62 -2.98 -12.34
C ARG A 376 -47.71 -2.81 -11.13
N ASP A 377 -47.89 -3.65 -10.11
CA ASP A 377 -47.34 -3.41 -8.76
C ASP A 377 -46.12 -4.32 -8.45
N GLY A 378 -46.04 -5.49 -9.11
CA GLY A 378 -44.99 -6.50 -8.89
C GLY A 378 -43.65 -6.19 -9.57
N ALA A 379 -42.69 -7.09 -9.42
CA ALA A 379 -41.40 -7.06 -10.09
C ALA A 379 -41.27 -8.30 -10.98
N GLU A 380 -40.82 -8.12 -12.21
CA GLU A 380 -40.46 -9.26 -13.08
C GLU A 380 -39.03 -9.69 -12.82
N ILE A 381 -38.13 -8.72 -12.64
CA ILE A 381 -36.71 -8.91 -12.34
C ILE A 381 -36.30 -7.91 -11.26
N LEU A 382 -35.53 -8.35 -10.28
CA LEU A 382 -34.87 -7.53 -9.28
C LEU A 382 -33.36 -7.51 -9.53
N ARG A 383 -32.76 -6.33 -9.61
CA ARG A 383 -31.31 -6.14 -9.72
C ARG A 383 -30.79 -5.53 -8.43
N ALA A 384 -30.04 -6.31 -7.66
CA ALA A 384 -29.42 -5.84 -6.45
C ALA A 384 -28.02 -5.29 -6.70
N THR A 385 -27.65 -4.20 -6.02
CA THR A 385 -26.29 -3.69 -5.97
C THR A 385 -25.77 -3.82 -4.55
N PHE A 386 -24.55 -4.31 -4.36
CA PHE A 386 -23.93 -4.46 -3.04
C PHE A 386 -22.47 -4.00 -3.06
N THR A 387 -21.87 -3.83 -1.89
CA THR A 387 -20.46 -3.41 -1.77
C THR A 387 -19.54 -4.64 -1.76
N SER A 388 -18.83 -4.96 -2.83
CA SER A 388 -17.99 -6.17 -2.83
C SER A 388 -16.66 -5.96 -2.13
N ARG A 389 -16.37 -6.76 -1.09
CA ARG A 389 -15.06 -6.80 -0.42
C ARG A 389 -13.92 -7.13 -1.41
N ASP A 390 -14.17 -8.04 -2.36
CA ASP A 390 -13.15 -8.48 -3.33
C ASP A 390 -12.81 -7.41 -4.38
N HIS A 391 -13.73 -6.48 -4.64
CA HIS A 391 -13.52 -5.33 -5.52
C HIS A 391 -13.06 -4.08 -4.73
N SER A 392 -12.28 -4.29 -3.67
CA SER A 392 -11.82 -3.21 -2.77
C SER A 392 -12.98 -2.35 -2.25
N PHE A 393 -14.11 -2.96 -1.89
CA PHE A 393 -15.32 -2.26 -1.40
C PHE A 393 -15.92 -1.27 -2.41
N SER A 394 -15.88 -1.56 -3.72
CA SER A 394 -16.69 -0.84 -4.72
C SER A 394 -18.11 -1.40 -4.79
N THR A 395 -19.04 -0.60 -5.29
CA THR A 395 -20.40 -1.07 -5.56
C THR A 395 -20.41 -1.92 -6.84
N VAL A 396 -20.98 -3.11 -6.77
CA VAL A 396 -21.12 -4.04 -7.90
C VAL A 396 -22.55 -4.56 -7.99
N ASP A 397 -22.97 -4.92 -9.20
CA ASP A 397 -24.25 -5.59 -9.43
C ASP A 397 -24.16 -7.06 -9.00
N ALA A 398 -25.14 -7.51 -8.23
CA ALA A 398 -25.41 -8.94 -8.07
C ALA A 398 -26.15 -9.48 -9.30
N ALA A 399 -26.09 -10.81 -9.50
CA ALA A 399 -26.90 -11.45 -10.52
C ALA A 399 -28.39 -11.15 -10.29
N ALA A 400 -29.13 -10.91 -11.37
CA ALA A 400 -30.55 -10.56 -11.32
C ALA A 400 -31.41 -11.70 -10.76
N TRP A 401 -32.49 -11.39 -10.06
CA TRP A 401 -33.39 -12.37 -9.45
C TRP A 401 -34.84 -12.22 -9.94
N PRO A 402 -35.52 -13.31 -10.38
CA PRO A 402 -34.96 -14.61 -10.73
C PRO A 402 -34.00 -14.48 -11.93
N ASP A 403 -33.23 -15.54 -12.20
CA ASP A 403 -32.29 -15.54 -13.32
C ASP A 403 -33.04 -15.32 -14.63
N ALA A 404 -32.74 -14.21 -15.31
CA ALA A 404 -33.40 -13.82 -16.55
C ALA A 404 -32.86 -14.66 -17.73
N ALA A 405 -33.76 -15.16 -18.58
CA ALA A 405 -33.38 -15.93 -19.77
C ALA A 405 -32.63 -15.10 -20.83
N ASP A 406 -32.81 -13.78 -20.84
CA ASP A 406 -32.07 -12.83 -21.69
C ASP A 406 -31.63 -11.62 -20.83
N PRO A 407 -30.33 -11.46 -20.53
CA PRO A 407 -29.82 -10.34 -19.74
C PRO A 407 -29.86 -8.97 -20.48
N VAL A 408 -30.04 -8.96 -21.80
CA VAL A 408 -30.03 -7.78 -22.67
C VAL A 408 -31.45 -7.26 -22.94
N ALA A 409 -32.45 -8.15 -23.01
CA ALA A 409 -33.87 -7.78 -23.11
C ALA A 409 -34.44 -7.44 -21.73
N LEU A 410 -34.07 -6.27 -21.22
CA LEU A 410 -34.63 -5.76 -19.97
C LEU A 410 -36.11 -5.43 -20.15
N SER A 411 -36.95 -6.12 -19.37
CA SER A 411 -38.35 -5.75 -19.20
C SER A 411 -38.45 -4.35 -18.58
N ASP A 412 -39.51 -3.63 -18.94
CA ASP A 412 -39.88 -2.33 -18.38
C ASP A 412 -40.19 -2.37 -16.88
N ARG A 413 -40.27 -3.58 -16.28
CA ARG A 413 -40.61 -3.84 -14.87
C ARG A 413 -39.43 -4.35 -14.05
N ALA A 414 -38.20 -4.16 -14.52
CA ALA A 414 -37.01 -4.37 -13.71
C ALA A 414 -36.92 -3.34 -12.57
N LYS A 415 -36.79 -3.81 -11.33
CA LYS A 415 -36.61 -2.95 -10.14
C LYS A 415 -35.18 -3.04 -9.62
N LYS A 416 -34.69 -1.93 -9.04
CA LYS A 416 -33.38 -1.85 -8.39
C LYS A 416 -33.51 -2.08 -6.89
N TYR A 417 -32.50 -2.73 -6.30
CA TYR A 417 -32.43 -2.98 -4.88
C TYR A 417 -31.03 -2.65 -4.33
N GLU A 418 -30.91 -1.56 -3.59
CA GLU A 418 -29.61 -1.06 -3.12
C GLU A 418 -29.29 -1.58 -1.72
N LEU A 419 -28.16 -2.28 -1.60
CA LEU A 419 -27.67 -2.94 -0.39
C LEU A 419 -26.25 -2.46 -0.02
N PRO A 420 -26.04 -1.16 0.31
CA PRO A 420 -24.70 -0.61 0.52
C PRO A 420 -23.97 -1.16 1.75
N TRP A 421 -24.72 -1.71 2.72
CA TRP A 421 -24.21 -2.35 3.94
C TRP A 421 -23.87 -3.83 3.78
N VAL A 422 -24.24 -4.43 2.65
CA VAL A 422 -24.02 -5.86 2.37
C VAL A 422 -22.70 -6.04 1.63
N GLN A 423 -21.88 -6.96 2.11
CA GLN A 423 -20.52 -7.16 1.59
C GLN A 423 -20.26 -8.50 0.90
N ARG A 424 -21.26 -9.39 0.92
CA ARG A 424 -21.16 -10.76 0.40
C ARG A 424 -22.16 -10.99 -0.71
N HIS A 425 -21.73 -11.69 -1.75
CA HIS A 425 -22.57 -12.02 -2.91
C HIS A 425 -23.78 -12.89 -2.53
N ARG A 426 -23.56 -13.99 -1.81
CA ARG A 426 -24.65 -14.87 -1.32
C ARG A 426 -25.73 -14.12 -0.56
N GLN A 427 -25.30 -13.23 0.32
CA GLN A 427 -26.18 -12.42 1.14
C GLN A 427 -27.05 -11.49 0.28
N ALA A 428 -26.45 -10.84 -0.74
CA ALA A 428 -27.19 -10.02 -1.70
C ALA A 428 -28.20 -10.85 -2.51
N ARG A 429 -27.85 -12.08 -2.91
CA ARG A 429 -28.77 -13.01 -3.61
C ARG A 429 -29.94 -13.43 -2.73
N LEU A 430 -29.69 -13.83 -1.48
CA LEU A 430 -30.74 -14.24 -0.54
C LEU A 430 -31.70 -13.07 -0.23
N LEU A 431 -31.17 -11.86 0.01
CA LEU A 431 -32.02 -10.68 0.23
C LEU A 431 -32.82 -10.31 -1.02
N SER A 432 -32.27 -10.55 -2.22
CA SER A 432 -33.00 -10.33 -3.48
C SER A 432 -34.17 -11.30 -3.62
N GLN A 433 -33.99 -12.57 -3.23
CA GLN A 433 -35.07 -13.57 -3.19
C GLN A 433 -36.18 -13.15 -2.22
N ILE A 434 -35.81 -12.80 -0.98
CA ILE A 434 -36.76 -12.37 0.05
C ILE A 434 -37.57 -11.17 -0.41
N GLU A 435 -36.90 -10.14 -0.94
CA GLU A 435 -37.56 -8.90 -1.36
C GLU A 435 -38.39 -9.11 -2.64
N PHE A 436 -37.92 -9.93 -3.58
CA PHE A 436 -38.69 -10.29 -4.77
C PHE A 436 -39.99 -11.00 -4.41
N ASP A 437 -39.94 -11.97 -3.50
CA ASP A 437 -41.13 -12.67 -2.99
C ASP A 437 -42.06 -11.69 -2.27
N ARG A 438 -41.52 -10.77 -1.45
CA ARG A 438 -42.29 -9.74 -0.74
C ARG A 438 -42.98 -8.77 -1.70
N MET A 439 -42.31 -8.35 -2.78
CA MET A 439 -42.88 -7.45 -3.80
C MET A 439 -43.99 -8.12 -4.62
N ASN A 440 -43.92 -9.44 -4.79
CA ASN A 440 -44.88 -10.22 -5.58
C ASN A 440 -45.96 -10.92 -4.76
N ALA A 441 -45.89 -10.84 -3.42
CA ALA A 441 -46.85 -11.44 -2.52
C ALA A 441 -48.21 -10.71 -2.52
N GLY A 442 -49.28 -11.51 -2.45
CA GLY A 442 -50.62 -10.97 -2.18
C GLY A 442 -50.66 -10.34 -0.78
N ARG A 443 -51.26 -9.14 -0.69
CA ARG A 443 -51.24 -8.33 0.53
C ARG A 443 -52.60 -7.80 0.94
N GLY A 444 -52.68 -7.29 2.16
CA GLY A 444 -53.88 -6.72 2.72
C GLY A 444 -53.66 -5.97 4.01
N THR A 445 -54.76 -5.55 4.61
CA THR A 445 -54.82 -4.90 5.92
C THR A 445 -55.84 -5.58 6.80
N ALA A 446 -55.59 -5.58 8.11
CA ALA A 446 -56.50 -6.14 9.10
C ALA A 446 -56.62 -5.20 10.30
N ILE A 447 -57.81 -5.16 10.88
CA ILE A 447 -58.11 -4.58 12.19
C ILE A 447 -58.60 -5.72 13.06
N VAL A 448 -57.93 -5.91 14.18
CA VAL A 448 -58.20 -6.97 15.15
C VAL A 448 -58.53 -6.39 16.52
N THR A 449 -59.12 -7.22 17.36
CA THR A 449 -59.37 -6.88 18.76
C THR A 449 -58.05 -6.80 19.53
N GLY A 450 -57.90 -5.79 20.38
CA GLY A 450 -56.72 -5.56 21.23
C GLY A 450 -56.46 -6.62 22.30
N ARG A 451 -57.32 -7.66 22.40
CA ARG A 451 -57.13 -8.84 23.25
C ARG A 451 -55.92 -9.68 22.81
N LYS A 452 -55.49 -9.59 21.54
CA LYS A 452 -54.35 -10.33 20.99
C LYS A 452 -53.03 -9.55 21.15
N LEU A 453 -52.70 -9.15 22.38
CA LEU A 453 -51.46 -8.42 22.71
C LEU A 453 -50.18 -9.12 22.19
N LYS A 454 -50.18 -10.46 22.14
CA LYS A 454 -49.07 -11.26 21.60
C LYS A 454 -48.74 -10.93 20.14
N LEU A 455 -49.68 -10.38 19.38
CA LEU A 455 -49.48 -9.95 18.00
C LEU A 455 -48.37 -8.89 17.87
N MET A 456 -48.17 -8.06 18.91
CA MET A 456 -47.10 -7.06 18.92
C MET A 456 -45.70 -7.66 18.82
N GLU A 457 -45.53 -8.91 19.25
CA GLU A 457 -44.25 -9.61 19.33
C GLU A 457 -44.05 -10.61 18.19
N ARG A 458 -44.84 -10.52 17.10
CA ARG A 458 -44.83 -11.48 16.00
C ARG A 458 -44.59 -10.80 14.66
N LYS A 459 -43.54 -11.23 13.95
CA LYS A 459 -43.32 -10.91 12.53
C LYS A 459 -44.22 -11.76 11.63
N PHE A 460 -44.45 -13.02 12.01
CA PHE A 460 -45.29 -13.97 11.27
C PHE A 460 -46.49 -14.42 12.10
N ILE A 461 -47.64 -14.57 11.45
CA ILE A 461 -48.87 -15.13 12.04
C ILE A 461 -49.56 -16.07 11.06
N LEU A 462 -50.46 -16.91 11.55
CA LEU A 462 -51.41 -17.67 10.74
C LEU A 462 -52.71 -16.86 10.61
N LEU A 463 -53.08 -16.51 9.39
CA LEU A 463 -54.33 -15.83 9.11
C LEU A 463 -55.40 -16.85 8.72
N HIS A 464 -56.50 -16.89 9.47
CA HIS A 464 -57.63 -17.79 9.25
C HIS A 464 -58.90 -16.98 8.97
N SER A 465 -59.38 -16.99 7.74
CA SER A 465 -60.63 -16.33 7.35
C SER A 465 -61.35 -17.14 6.27
N PRO A 466 -62.25 -18.06 6.65
CA PRO A 466 -63.08 -18.81 5.71
C PRO A 466 -63.90 -17.87 4.81
N ARG A 467 -64.33 -16.71 5.35
CA ARG A 467 -65.06 -15.66 4.63
C ARG A 467 -64.25 -15.06 3.48
N ARG A 468 -62.92 -15.03 3.59
CA ARG A 468 -62.00 -14.54 2.55
C ARG A 468 -61.26 -15.66 1.82
N ARG A 469 -61.63 -16.93 2.06
CA ARG A 469 -60.97 -18.13 1.52
C ARG A 469 -59.48 -18.19 1.86
N ILE A 470 -59.15 -17.79 3.09
CA ILE A 470 -57.81 -17.90 3.67
C ILE A 470 -57.91 -18.94 4.78
N PHE A 471 -57.17 -20.03 4.68
CA PHE A 471 -57.21 -21.14 5.65
C PHE A 471 -55.81 -21.35 6.19
N ASP A 472 -55.59 -20.95 7.44
CA ASP A 472 -54.33 -21.05 8.19
C ASP A 472 -53.11 -20.72 7.33
N GLN A 473 -53.20 -19.61 6.59
CA GLN A 473 -52.12 -19.21 5.70
C GLN A 473 -51.10 -18.39 6.48
N PRO A 474 -49.80 -18.70 6.36
CA PRO A 474 -48.77 -17.87 6.95
C PRO A 474 -48.73 -16.50 6.26
N VAL A 475 -48.69 -15.45 7.08
CA VAL A 475 -48.50 -14.08 6.62
C VAL A 475 -47.40 -13.37 7.42
N GLU A 476 -46.64 -12.53 6.73
CA GLU A 476 -45.68 -11.58 7.31
C GLU A 476 -46.39 -10.25 7.60
N LEU A 477 -46.06 -9.63 8.73
CA LEU A 477 -46.46 -8.27 9.06
C LEU A 477 -45.47 -7.26 8.50
N ASP A 478 -45.95 -6.25 7.75
CA ASP A 478 -45.09 -5.23 7.15
C ASP A 478 -44.38 -4.36 8.19
N ALA A 479 -45.05 -4.14 9.32
CA ALA A 479 -44.58 -3.35 10.45
C ALA A 479 -45.29 -3.84 11.72
N PRO A 480 -44.76 -3.53 12.91
CA PRO A 480 -45.46 -3.80 14.16
C PRO A 480 -46.89 -3.21 14.13
N PRO A 481 -47.89 -3.94 14.66
CA PRO A 481 -49.26 -3.45 14.72
C PRO A 481 -49.37 -2.12 15.48
N VAL A 482 -50.32 -1.28 15.07
CA VAL A 482 -50.56 0.03 15.69
C VAL A 482 -51.91 0.01 16.39
N TRP A 483 -51.96 0.58 17.59
CA TRP A 483 -53.22 0.79 18.31
C TRP A 483 -54.12 1.78 17.58
N VAL A 484 -55.38 1.39 17.37
CA VAL A 484 -56.43 2.24 16.78
C VAL A 484 -57.54 2.39 17.82
N GLY A 485 -57.49 3.47 18.59
CA GLY A 485 -58.31 3.62 19.78
C GLY A 485 -57.79 2.79 20.95
N ALA A 486 -58.64 2.52 21.94
CA ALA A 486 -58.24 1.87 23.18
C ALA A 486 -58.24 0.33 23.12
N ASP A 487 -58.98 -0.26 22.19
CA ASP A 487 -59.32 -1.70 22.21
C ASP A 487 -59.07 -2.42 20.88
N ARG A 488 -58.42 -1.78 19.89
CA ARG A 488 -58.19 -2.36 18.56
C ARG A 488 -56.79 -2.12 18.07
N MET A 489 -56.32 -3.02 17.22
CA MET A 489 -55.01 -2.96 16.60
C MET A 489 -55.14 -3.14 15.10
N ALA A 490 -54.34 -2.40 14.34
CA ALA A 490 -54.33 -2.47 12.89
C ALA A 490 -52.94 -2.82 12.37
N PHE A 491 -52.88 -3.65 11.32
CA PHE A 491 -51.64 -4.06 10.68
C PHE A 491 -51.85 -4.32 9.18
N ALA A 492 -50.77 -4.20 8.42
CA ALA A 492 -50.67 -4.66 7.05
C ALA A 492 -49.97 -6.02 7.02
N TRP A 493 -50.41 -6.89 6.11
CA TRP A 493 -49.93 -8.25 6.00
C TRP A 493 -49.69 -8.66 4.56
N ARG A 494 -48.77 -9.61 4.35
CA ARG A 494 -48.48 -10.23 3.06
C ARG A 494 -48.36 -11.74 3.20
N PHE A 495 -48.81 -12.49 2.21
CA PHE A 495 -48.53 -13.92 2.17
C PHE A 495 -47.03 -14.16 2.09
N VAL A 496 -46.55 -15.17 2.81
CA VAL A 496 -45.14 -15.52 2.85
C VAL A 496 -44.96 -16.97 2.43
N ASN A 497 -43.98 -17.20 1.56
CA ASN A 497 -43.47 -18.53 1.28
C ASN A 497 -42.43 -18.88 2.36
N PRO A 498 -42.60 -19.95 3.16
CA PRO A 498 -41.63 -20.38 4.17
C PRO A 498 -40.21 -20.60 3.59
N ASP A 499 -40.13 -21.08 2.35
CA ASP A 499 -38.87 -21.43 1.70
C ASP A 499 -38.04 -20.22 1.24
N ARG A 500 -38.58 -18.99 1.34
CA ARG A 500 -37.91 -17.77 0.83
C ARG A 500 -36.57 -17.45 1.52
N TYR A 501 -36.36 -17.99 2.72
CA TYR A 501 -35.16 -17.78 3.54
C TYR A 501 -34.07 -18.83 3.32
N THR A 502 -34.29 -19.73 2.35
CA THR A 502 -33.35 -20.78 1.97
C THR A 502 -32.86 -20.53 0.54
N LEU A 503 -31.55 -20.35 0.40
CA LEU A 503 -30.88 -20.20 -0.89
C LEU A 503 -29.90 -21.37 -1.10
N SER A 504 -30.10 -22.12 -2.18
CA SER A 504 -29.19 -23.22 -2.55
C SER A 504 -27.90 -22.68 -3.18
N PRO A 505 -26.76 -23.40 -3.09
CA PRO A 505 -25.51 -23.01 -3.74
C PRO A 505 -25.64 -22.80 -5.25
N GLU A 506 -26.49 -23.58 -5.91
CA GLU A 506 -26.74 -23.47 -7.36
C GLU A 506 -27.51 -22.20 -7.71
N ALA A 507 -28.50 -21.84 -6.89
CA ALA A 507 -29.29 -20.62 -7.06
C ALA A 507 -28.50 -19.35 -6.71
N GLU A 508 -27.48 -19.45 -5.85
CA GLU A 508 -26.56 -18.34 -5.60
C GLU A 508 -25.85 -17.92 -6.88
N GLY A 509 -25.23 -18.89 -7.58
CA GLY A 509 -24.38 -18.64 -8.74
C GLY A 509 -23.00 -18.04 -8.38
N PRO A 510 -22.08 -17.94 -9.35
CA PRO A 510 -20.76 -17.36 -9.12
C PRO A 510 -20.84 -15.85 -8.88
N PRO A 511 -19.94 -15.27 -8.05
CA PRO A 511 -19.86 -13.84 -7.81
C PRO A 511 -19.36 -13.09 -9.05
N PRO A 512 -19.51 -11.75 -9.09
CA PRO A 512 -18.92 -10.91 -10.14
C PRO A 512 -17.40 -11.12 -10.26
N VAL A 513 -16.90 -11.14 -11.50
CA VAL A 513 -15.48 -11.35 -11.79
C VAL A 513 -14.66 -10.13 -11.36
N VAL A 514 -13.67 -10.36 -10.50
CA VAL A 514 -12.68 -9.34 -10.13
C VAL A 514 -11.72 -9.14 -11.29
N VAL A 515 -11.70 -7.94 -11.87
CA VAL A 515 -10.64 -7.54 -12.80
C VAL A 515 -9.46 -7.05 -11.97
N SER A 516 -8.42 -7.87 -11.84
CA SER A 516 -7.15 -7.44 -11.26
C SER A 516 -6.35 -6.69 -12.32
N PHE A 517 -5.96 -5.46 -12.02
CA PHE A 517 -4.89 -4.80 -12.76
C PHE A 517 -3.57 -5.25 -12.13
N ASP A 518 -2.69 -5.86 -12.92
CA ASP A 518 -1.34 -6.18 -12.44
C ASP A 518 -0.68 -4.87 -12.01
N ALA A 519 -0.15 -4.85 -10.78
CA ALA A 519 0.68 -3.75 -10.33
C ALA A 519 1.80 -3.56 -11.36
N ASP A 520 1.98 -2.33 -11.82
CA ASP A 520 2.93 -1.93 -12.85
C ASP A 520 4.33 -2.43 -12.49
N SER A 521 4.67 -3.63 -12.97
CA SER A 521 5.96 -4.25 -12.71
C SER A 521 7.01 -3.32 -13.28
N GLY A 522 7.90 -2.82 -12.42
CA GLY A 522 8.92 -1.87 -12.83
C GLY A 522 9.73 -2.39 -14.02
N LEU A 523 10.45 -1.50 -14.71
CA LEU A 523 11.27 -1.91 -15.85
C LEU A 523 12.27 -2.99 -15.42
N ALA A 524 12.30 -4.09 -16.17
CA ALA A 524 13.23 -5.20 -15.93
C ALA A 524 14.70 -4.73 -15.95
N SER A 525 15.59 -5.50 -15.32
CA SER A 525 17.03 -5.25 -15.40
C SER A 525 17.55 -5.47 -16.83
N VAL A 526 18.73 -4.91 -17.12
CA VAL A 526 19.38 -5.06 -18.44
C VAL A 526 19.90 -6.50 -18.60
N ALA A 527 19.41 -7.22 -19.61
CA ALA A 527 19.85 -8.57 -19.94
C ALA A 527 21.20 -8.55 -20.67
N GLY A 528 22.04 -9.56 -20.42
CA GLY A 528 23.32 -9.74 -21.12
C GLY A 528 24.33 -8.60 -20.90
N PHE A 529 24.16 -7.77 -19.87
CA PHE A 529 25.06 -6.65 -19.62
C PHE A 529 26.49 -7.13 -19.37
N ASP A 530 27.44 -6.68 -20.18
CA ASP A 530 28.88 -6.89 -20.00
C ASP A 530 29.67 -5.62 -20.37
N VAL A 531 30.92 -5.55 -19.95
CA VAL A 531 31.85 -4.48 -20.30
C VAL A 531 33.19 -5.07 -20.73
N ALA A 532 33.57 -4.84 -21.98
CA ALA A 532 34.89 -5.19 -22.51
C ALA A 532 35.86 -4.00 -22.40
N VAL A 533 37.12 -4.26 -22.03
CA VAL A 533 38.17 -3.24 -22.05
C VAL A 533 38.79 -3.21 -23.44
N GLN A 534 38.81 -2.04 -24.07
CA GLN A 534 39.42 -1.84 -25.38
C GLN A 534 40.41 -0.68 -25.35
N ASN A 535 41.33 -0.67 -26.32
CA ASN A 535 42.38 0.33 -26.43
C ASN A 535 42.27 1.13 -27.72
N GLU A 536 42.64 2.41 -27.65
CA GLU A 536 42.75 3.29 -28.81
C GLU A 536 44.06 4.09 -28.75
N THR A 537 44.71 4.24 -29.90
CA THR A 537 45.91 5.07 -30.05
C THR A 537 45.51 6.50 -30.37
N VAL A 538 45.92 7.44 -29.53
CA VAL A 538 45.63 8.87 -29.66
C VAL A 538 46.85 9.59 -30.27
N ALA A 539 46.66 10.81 -30.77
CA ALA A 539 47.72 11.66 -31.31
C ALA A 539 48.94 11.71 -30.36
N GLY A 540 50.14 11.47 -30.90
CA GLY A 540 51.39 11.37 -30.13
C GLY A 540 51.78 9.94 -29.71
N GLY A 541 51.04 8.91 -30.14
CA GLY A 541 51.40 7.50 -29.91
C GLY A 541 51.03 6.97 -28.52
N LEU A 542 50.29 7.75 -27.73
CA LEU A 542 49.75 7.32 -26.43
C LEU A 542 48.56 6.37 -26.64
N VAL A 543 48.55 5.25 -25.93
CA VAL A 543 47.45 4.29 -25.95
C VAL A 543 46.59 4.51 -24.72
N THR A 544 45.29 4.68 -24.92
CA THR A 544 44.31 4.85 -23.83
C THR A 544 43.42 3.62 -23.72
N ALA A 545 42.80 3.41 -22.56
CA ALA A 545 41.84 2.35 -22.32
C ALA A 545 40.44 2.95 -22.14
N PHE A 546 39.42 2.28 -22.66
CA PHE A 546 38.02 2.61 -22.41
C PHE A 546 37.21 1.32 -22.21
N GLY A 547 36.10 1.43 -21.48
CA GLY A 547 35.10 0.37 -21.39
C GLY A 547 34.08 0.50 -22.53
N LEU A 548 33.89 -0.58 -23.28
CA LEU A 548 32.76 -0.78 -24.20
C LEU A 548 31.72 -1.63 -23.46
N ALA A 549 30.61 -1.01 -23.07
CA ALA A 549 29.48 -1.70 -22.48
C ALA A 549 28.60 -2.29 -23.58
N THR A 550 28.13 -3.52 -23.40
CA THR A 550 27.25 -4.24 -24.33
C THR A 550 26.10 -4.89 -23.58
N TRP A 551 24.96 -5.06 -24.24
CA TRP A 551 23.77 -5.73 -23.69
C TRP A 551 22.96 -6.39 -24.80
N ASP A 552 22.06 -7.30 -24.42
CA ASP A 552 21.15 -7.95 -25.36
C ASP A 552 20.14 -6.93 -25.92
N LEU A 553 19.68 -7.15 -27.15
CA LEU A 553 18.67 -6.29 -27.77
C LEU A 553 17.44 -6.17 -26.85
N PRO A 554 17.04 -4.95 -26.44
CA PRO A 554 15.89 -4.76 -25.57
C PRO A 554 14.61 -5.31 -26.22
N ALA A 555 13.72 -5.88 -25.42
CA ALA A 555 12.46 -6.47 -25.91
C ALA A 555 11.45 -5.43 -26.45
N SER A 556 11.69 -4.14 -26.20
CA SER A 556 10.87 -3.01 -26.64
C SER A 556 11.77 -1.91 -27.18
N ASP A 557 11.37 -1.32 -28.30
CA ASP A 557 12.07 -0.20 -28.94
C ASP A 557 12.06 1.08 -28.09
N ASP A 558 11.21 1.18 -27.06
CA ASP A 558 11.16 2.37 -26.19
C ASP A 558 12.22 2.36 -25.07
N LEU A 559 12.97 1.24 -24.91
CA LEU A 559 13.94 1.07 -23.84
C LEU A 559 15.31 1.65 -24.23
N THR A 560 15.79 2.57 -23.41
CA THR A 560 17.18 3.07 -23.43
C THR A 560 17.94 2.55 -22.22
N GLN A 561 19.26 2.39 -22.34
CA GLN A 561 20.11 1.89 -21.26
C GLN A 561 20.91 3.03 -20.64
N GLU A 562 20.85 3.14 -19.32
CA GLU A 562 21.70 4.06 -18.54
C GLU A 562 22.78 3.23 -17.83
N ILE A 563 24.04 3.50 -18.17
CA ILE A 563 25.24 2.86 -17.62
C ILE A 563 25.88 3.78 -16.59
N GLU A 564 26.02 3.29 -15.36
CA GLU A 564 26.82 3.92 -14.33
C GLU A 564 28.23 3.31 -14.29
N TYR A 565 29.24 4.17 -14.20
CA TYR A 565 30.62 3.75 -13.99
C TYR A 565 31.35 4.60 -12.96
N VAL A 566 32.12 3.96 -12.10
CA VAL A 566 32.86 4.64 -11.02
C VAL A 566 34.16 3.91 -10.64
N GLN A 567 35.15 4.67 -10.16
CA GLN A 567 36.43 4.14 -9.70
C GLN A 567 36.29 3.36 -8.39
N TRP A 568 36.97 2.22 -8.30
CA TRP A 568 36.86 1.25 -7.21
C TRP A 568 38.25 0.83 -6.68
N THR A 569 38.40 0.70 -5.36
CA THR A 569 39.67 0.29 -4.71
C THR A 569 39.68 -1.16 -4.21
N GLY A 570 38.74 -1.98 -4.69
CA GLY A 570 38.55 -3.36 -4.21
C GLY A 570 37.54 -3.45 -3.06
N SER A 571 37.46 -2.43 -2.21
CA SER A 571 36.53 -2.37 -1.07
C SER A 571 35.59 -1.16 -1.07
N ALA A 572 35.92 -0.07 -1.76
CA ALA A 572 35.11 1.14 -1.75
C ALA A 572 35.16 1.94 -3.07
N THR A 573 34.15 2.78 -3.26
CA THR A 573 34.08 3.76 -4.35
C THR A 573 34.92 4.98 -3.98
N THR A 574 35.77 5.46 -4.90
CA THR A 574 36.73 6.55 -4.62
C THR A 574 36.62 7.75 -5.54
N GLY A 575 35.78 7.69 -6.58
CA GLY A 575 35.57 8.77 -7.55
C GLY A 575 34.11 9.21 -7.67
N PRO A 576 33.84 10.32 -8.39
CA PRO A 576 32.47 10.73 -8.69
C PRO A 576 31.80 9.70 -9.60
N VAL A 577 30.53 9.41 -9.30
CA VAL A 577 29.69 8.55 -10.12
C VAL A 577 29.44 9.22 -11.47
N ARG A 578 29.65 8.48 -12.56
CA ARG A 578 29.42 8.97 -13.93
C ARG A 578 28.34 8.13 -14.59
N LEU A 579 27.52 8.79 -15.41
CA LEU A 579 26.42 8.17 -16.15
C LEU A 579 26.65 8.35 -17.65
N LEU A 580 26.27 7.32 -18.40
CA LEU A 580 26.21 7.30 -19.86
C LEU A 580 24.84 6.75 -20.23
N THR A 581 24.15 7.38 -21.19
CA THR A 581 22.85 6.92 -21.67
C THR A 581 22.97 6.55 -23.15
N SER A 582 22.45 5.40 -23.53
CA SER A 582 22.40 4.95 -24.92
C SER A 582 21.28 5.67 -25.69
N GLU A 583 21.38 5.66 -27.03
CA GLU A 583 20.23 6.00 -27.87
C GLU A 583 19.28 4.80 -27.98
N THR A 584 18.09 5.05 -28.49
CA THR A 584 17.08 4.02 -28.74
C THR A 584 17.59 3.03 -29.80
N GLY A 585 17.57 1.73 -29.47
CA GLY A 585 17.99 0.65 -30.38
C GLY A 585 19.48 0.30 -30.31
N ASP A 586 20.27 1.04 -29.53
CA ASP A 586 21.67 0.69 -29.28
C ASP A 586 21.78 -0.60 -28.46
N THR A 587 22.78 -1.43 -28.78
CA THR A 587 23.19 -2.60 -28.00
C THR A 587 24.57 -2.44 -27.36
N SER A 588 25.17 -1.26 -27.51
CA SER A 588 26.46 -0.94 -26.92
C SER A 588 26.63 0.55 -26.67
N ALA A 589 27.43 0.90 -25.66
CA ALA A 589 27.84 2.28 -25.41
C ALA A 589 29.28 2.35 -24.93
N ARG A 590 29.99 3.38 -25.41
CA ARG A 590 31.41 3.59 -25.15
C ARG A 590 31.63 4.65 -24.07
N THR A 591 32.42 4.31 -23.05
CA THR A 591 32.89 5.30 -22.07
C THR A 591 34.01 6.19 -22.66
N PRO A 592 34.21 7.41 -22.13
CA PRO A 592 35.41 8.19 -22.38
C PRO A 592 36.69 7.44 -21.92
N ALA A 593 37.87 7.91 -22.33
CA ALA A 593 39.13 7.32 -21.87
C ALA A 593 39.21 7.28 -20.34
N LEU A 594 39.51 6.09 -19.80
CA LEU A 594 39.63 5.82 -18.37
C LEU A 594 41.10 5.61 -18.01
N ALA A 595 41.45 5.94 -16.76
CA ALA A 595 42.82 5.82 -16.27
C ALA A 595 43.29 4.36 -16.26
N ALA A 596 44.43 4.09 -16.89
CA ALA A 596 45.06 2.78 -16.93
C ALA A 596 45.48 2.30 -15.52
N GLY A 597 45.50 0.99 -15.30
CA GLY A 597 45.85 0.37 -14.02
C GLY A 597 44.79 0.50 -12.92
N THR A 598 43.69 1.20 -13.18
CA THR A 598 42.62 1.46 -12.20
C THR A 598 41.45 0.49 -12.39
N ILE A 599 40.85 0.03 -11.29
CA ILE A 599 39.64 -0.80 -11.30
C ILE A 599 38.40 0.11 -11.36
N TRP A 600 37.49 -0.20 -12.27
CA TRP A 600 36.21 0.48 -12.43
C TRP A 600 35.06 -0.49 -12.20
N ARG A 601 34.02 -0.02 -11.50
CA ARG A 601 32.73 -0.71 -11.34
C ARG A 601 31.73 -0.15 -12.34
N PHE A 602 31.07 -1.04 -13.07
CA PHE A 602 30.03 -0.73 -14.05
C PHE A 602 28.71 -1.41 -13.65
N ARG A 603 27.58 -0.74 -13.89
CA ARG A 603 26.23 -1.33 -13.80
C ARG A 603 25.30 -0.61 -14.76
N ALA A 604 24.27 -1.28 -15.27
CA ALA A 604 23.31 -0.67 -16.20
C ALA A 604 21.87 -0.87 -15.75
N ARG A 605 20.97 0.02 -16.16
CA ARG A 605 19.52 -0.11 -15.95
C ARG A 605 18.75 0.33 -17.20
N ASN A 606 17.54 -0.21 -17.37
CA ASN A 606 16.62 0.21 -18.41
C ASN A 606 15.91 1.52 -18.04
N ARG A 607 15.58 2.33 -19.04
CA ARG A 607 14.83 3.59 -18.92
C ARG A 607 13.81 3.71 -20.06
N ALA A 608 12.56 4.04 -19.73
CA ALA A 608 11.49 4.28 -20.70
C ALA A 608 10.42 5.20 -20.09
N GLY A 609 9.85 6.11 -20.88
CA GLY A 609 8.74 6.99 -20.45
C GLY A 609 9.02 7.80 -19.18
N GLY A 610 10.28 8.15 -18.92
CA GLY A 610 10.72 8.81 -17.68
C GLY A 610 11.05 7.87 -16.52
N LYS A 611 10.59 6.61 -16.54
CA LYS A 611 10.82 5.59 -15.49
C LYS A 611 12.24 5.02 -15.56
N ARG A 612 12.80 4.66 -14.41
CA ARG A 612 14.10 3.98 -14.26
C ARG A 612 13.94 2.59 -13.65
N GLY A 613 14.55 1.59 -14.27
CA GLY A 613 14.57 0.20 -13.81
C GLY A 613 15.62 -0.09 -12.75
N THR A 614 15.66 -1.34 -12.30
CA THR A 614 16.66 -1.85 -11.35
C THR A 614 18.04 -1.96 -12.01
N TRP A 615 19.09 -1.65 -11.25
CA TRP A 615 20.48 -1.84 -11.70
C TRP A 615 20.81 -3.32 -11.90
N SER A 616 21.59 -3.60 -12.95
CA SER A 616 22.22 -4.90 -13.19
C SER A 616 23.23 -5.24 -12.10
N THR A 617 23.64 -6.50 -12.06
CA THR A 617 24.82 -6.93 -11.31
C THR A 617 26.03 -6.06 -11.68
N ALA A 618 26.78 -5.64 -10.66
CA ALA A 618 27.95 -4.80 -10.86
C ALA A 618 29.11 -5.61 -11.47
N ILE A 619 29.73 -5.05 -12.50
CA ILE A 619 30.87 -5.63 -13.22
C ILE A 619 32.12 -4.82 -12.91
N TYR A 620 33.21 -5.50 -12.56
CA TYR A 620 34.48 -4.86 -12.26
C TYR A 620 35.48 -5.14 -13.40
N ARG A 621 36.15 -4.09 -13.89
CA ARG A 621 37.19 -4.20 -14.92
C ARG A 621 38.39 -3.35 -14.56
N THR A 622 39.58 -3.93 -14.66
CA THR A 622 40.85 -3.21 -14.60
C THR A 622 41.16 -2.65 -15.98
N MET A 623 41.40 -1.35 -16.09
CA MET A 623 41.76 -0.73 -17.36
C MET A 623 43.18 -1.10 -17.74
N THR A 624 43.34 -1.95 -18.76
CA THR A 624 44.63 -2.38 -19.29
C THR A 624 44.95 -1.63 -20.58
N VAL A 625 46.23 -1.29 -20.76
CA VAL A 625 46.74 -0.66 -21.98
C VAL A 625 47.67 -1.64 -22.69
N ALA A 626 47.35 -1.99 -23.93
CA ALA A 626 48.23 -2.80 -24.76
C ALA A 626 49.55 -2.05 -25.07
N GLY A 627 50.70 -2.71 -24.88
CA GLY A 627 52.01 -2.21 -25.31
C GLY A 627 53.17 -3.05 -24.75
N SER A 628 54.31 -3.01 -25.44
CA SER A 628 55.58 -3.56 -24.94
C SER A 628 56.28 -2.54 -24.05
N ALA A 629 57.17 -3.01 -23.16
CA ALA A 629 58.08 -2.13 -22.43
C ALA A 629 58.87 -1.22 -23.38
N PRO A 630 59.23 0.01 -22.97
CA PRO A 630 60.05 0.88 -23.80
C PRO A 630 61.43 0.25 -24.04
N PRO A 631 62.15 0.64 -25.11
CA PRO A 631 63.55 0.24 -25.29
C PRO A 631 64.45 0.74 -24.15
N ALA A 632 65.55 0.03 -23.90
CA ALA A 632 66.59 0.50 -22.98
C ALA A 632 67.22 1.81 -23.47
N PRO A 633 67.73 2.68 -22.57
CA PRO A 633 68.46 3.86 -22.96
C PRO A 633 69.84 3.52 -23.53
N VAL A 634 70.41 4.43 -24.31
CA VAL A 634 71.77 4.30 -24.82
C VAL A 634 72.72 4.92 -23.81
N LEU A 635 73.74 4.16 -23.41
CA LEU A 635 74.82 4.62 -22.53
C LEU A 635 76.06 4.93 -23.36
N ASP A 636 76.69 6.06 -23.07
CA ASP A 636 77.99 6.47 -23.61
C ASP A 636 78.80 7.08 -22.45
N LEU A 637 79.55 6.24 -21.75
CA LEU A 637 80.26 6.59 -20.51
C LEU A 637 81.78 6.43 -20.70
N ALA A 638 82.56 7.31 -20.08
CA ALA A 638 84.01 7.30 -20.10
C ALA A 638 84.58 7.39 -18.68
N GLU A 639 85.71 6.71 -18.46
CA GLU A 639 86.54 6.83 -17.25
C GLU A 639 87.48 8.03 -17.32
N ASP A 640 87.70 8.64 -16.17
CA ASP A 640 88.89 9.44 -15.89
C ASP A 640 89.69 8.76 -14.77
N VAL A 641 90.84 8.21 -15.15
CA VAL A 641 91.74 7.45 -14.26
C VAL A 641 92.36 8.34 -13.18
N GLY A 642 92.51 9.65 -13.44
CA GLY A 642 93.17 10.58 -12.52
C GLY A 642 92.30 11.05 -11.36
N THR A 643 90.97 11.01 -11.52
CA THR A 643 90.01 11.48 -10.52
C THR A 643 89.09 10.38 -9.97
N GLU A 644 89.27 9.14 -10.42
CA GLU A 644 88.40 7.98 -10.11
C GLU A 644 86.93 8.22 -10.46
N THR A 645 86.66 9.07 -11.46
CA THR A 645 85.30 9.44 -11.85
C THR A 645 84.88 8.80 -13.17
N VAL A 646 83.59 8.53 -13.28
CA VAL A 646 82.93 8.14 -14.54
C VAL A 646 82.04 9.29 -14.98
N THR A 647 82.22 9.75 -16.21
CA THR A 647 81.41 10.82 -16.81
C THR A 647 80.90 10.41 -18.18
N GLY A 648 79.78 10.97 -18.62
CA GLY A 648 79.26 10.67 -19.95
C GLY A 648 77.81 11.06 -20.11
N THR A 649 77.10 10.36 -21.00
CA THR A 649 75.68 10.63 -21.26
C THR A 649 74.85 9.34 -21.24
N MET A 650 73.62 9.47 -20.74
CA MET A 650 72.57 8.49 -20.91
C MET A 650 71.46 9.14 -21.75
N THR A 651 71.16 8.55 -22.90
CA THR A 651 70.20 9.10 -23.88
C THR A 651 68.93 8.27 -23.90
N ALA A 652 67.78 8.94 -23.73
CA ALA A 652 66.48 8.31 -23.86
C ALA A 652 66.27 7.79 -25.29
N PRO A 653 65.67 6.61 -25.49
CA PRO A 653 65.34 6.13 -26.82
C PRO A 653 64.28 7.03 -27.49
N ASN A 654 64.13 6.90 -28.81
CA ASN A 654 63.05 7.53 -29.57
C ASN A 654 61.70 6.82 -29.34
N ALA A 655 61.25 6.76 -28.09
CA ALA A 655 60.01 6.10 -27.67
C ALA A 655 59.34 6.91 -26.56
N ALA A 656 58.09 6.58 -26.20
CA ALA A 656 57.30 7.25 -25.17
C ALA A 656 57.84 6.96 -23.75
N VAL A 657 59.04 7.47 -23.46
CA VAL A 657 59.75 7.36 -22.18
C VAL A 657 59.57 8.66 -21.41
N VAL A 658 59.24 8.57 -20.13
CA VAL A 658 59.07 9.72 -19.23
C VAL A 658 60.15 9.81 -18.17
N ARG A 659 60.89 8.72 -17.91
CA ARG A 659 61.91 8.66 -16.87
C ARG A 659 63.07 7.74 -17.27
N LEU A 660 64.28 8.11 -16.89
CA LEU A 660 65.49 7.29 -16.99
C LEU A 660 66.12 7.09 -15.63
N ARG A 661 66.62 5.88 -15.39
CA ARG A 661 67.36 5.53 -14.18
C ARG A 661 68.64 4.77 -14.51
N LEU A 662 69.72 5.07 -13.80
CA LEU A 662 71.04 4.45 -13.98
C LEU A 662 71.47 3.79 -12.67
N TRP A 663 71.87 2.53 -12.73
CA TRP A 663 72.46 1.80 -11.60
C TRP A 663 73.91 1.44 -11.90
N ARG A 664 74.66 1.21 -10.82
CA ARG A 664 76.04 0.76 -10.83
C ARG A 664 76.16 -0.51 -9.99
N THR A 665 76.90 -1.50 -10.48
CA THR A 665 77.26 -2.71 -9.74
C THR A 665 78.76 -2.99 -9.85
N VAL A 666 79.31 -3.78 -8.93
CA VAL A 666 80.66 -4.35 -9.12
C VAL A 666 80.62 -5.22 -10.38
N ALA A 667 81.66 -5.17 -11.22
CA ALA A 667 81.65 -5.88 -12.49
C ALA A 667 81.30 -7.37 -12.35
N GLY A 668 80.32 -7.84 -13.12
CA GLY A 668 79.81 -9.20 -13.09
C GLY A 668 78.82 -9.53 -11.97
N ALA A 669 78.50 -8.59 -11.07
CA ALA A 669 77.46 -8.78 -10.06
C ALA A 669 76.05 -8.59 -10.64
N ALA A 670 75.05 -9.26 -10.03
CA ALA A 670 73.65 -9.13 -10.44
C ALA A 670 73.12 -7.72 -10.11
N LEU A 671 72.33 -7.14 -11.03
CA LEU A 671 71.66 -5.87 -10.83
C LEU A 671 70.46 -6.02 -9.88
N ASP A 672 70.47 -5.28 -8.76
CA ASP A 672 69.31 -5.09 -7.87
C ASP A 672 68.72 -3.68 -8.07
N THR A 673 67.53 -3.62 -8.66
CA THR A 673 66.82 -2.34 -8.91
C THR A 673 66.13 -1.77 -7.67
N GLY A 674 66.18 -2.49 -6.53
CA GLY A 674 65.74 -2.01 -5.22
C GLY A 674 66.73 -1.05 -4.54
N GLU A 675 67.99 -1.01 -4.99
CA GLU A 675 68.99 -0.05 -4.50
C GLU A 675 68.81 1.34 -5.14
N THR A 676 69.35 2.36 -4.47
CA THR A 676 69.23 3.75 -4.93
C THR A 676 70.04 3.93 -6.22
N PRO A 677 69.42 4.40 -7.32
CA PRO A 677 70.13 4.60 -8.58
C PRO A 677 71.13 5.75 -8.49
N VAL A 678 72.20 5.66 -9.28
CA VAL A 678 73.21 6.72 -9.47
C VAL A 678 72.58 7.96 -10.11
N LEU A 679 71.65 7.76 -11.04
CA LEU A 679 70.92 8.84 -11.70
C LEU A 679 69.43 8.49 -11.80
N ASP A 680 68.57 9.47 -11.54
CA ASP A 680 67.12 9.37 -11.69
C ASP A 680 66.55 10.70 -12.21
N ARG A 681 66.03 10.69 -13.45
CA ARG A 681 65.60 11.90 -14.15
C ARG A 681 64.33 11.67 -14.97
N PHE A 682 63.44 12.67 -14.94
CA PHE A 682 62.40 12.79 -15.95
C PHE A 682 63.01 13.16 -17.30
N THR A 683 62.46 12.63 -18.39
CA THR A 683 63.00 12.81 -19.74
C THR A 683 61.89 12.97 -20.78
N ALA A 684 62.27 13.53 -21.92
CA ALA A 684 61.54 13.40 -23.18
C ALA A 684 62.26 12.40 -24.13
N PRO A 685 61.61 11.92 -25.20
CA PRO A 685 62.24 11.06 -26.20
C PRO A 685 63.48 11.72 -26.81
N ASN A 686 64.56 10.95 -27.03
CA ASN A 686 65.88 11.40 -27.53
C ASN A 686 66.62 12.43 -26.67
N GLN A 687 66.14 12.74 -25.47
CA GLN A 687 66.84 13.67 -24.59
C GLN A 687 68.02 12.96 -23.90
N ALA A 688 69.20 13.57 -23.97
CA ALA A 688 70.41 13.11 -23.29
C ALA A 688 70.56 13.78 -21.92
N HIS A 689 70.97 13.01 -20.92
CA HIS A 689 71.28 13.49 -19.57
C HIS A 689 72.74 13.21 -19.25
N ALA A 690 73.42 14.20 -18.67
CA ALA A 690 74.80 14.05 -18.22
C ALA A 690 74.87 13.11 -17.01
N VAL A 691 75.80 12.17 -17.06
CA VAL A 691 76.14 11.23 -15.99
C VAL A 691 77.47 11.67 -15.39
N ALA A 692 77.52 11.72 -14.06
CA ALA A 692 78.75 11.95 -13.30
C ALA A 692 78.67 11.12 -12.01
N ASP A 693 79.66 10.27 -11.79
CA ASP A 693 79.73 9.35 -10.66
C ASP A 693 81.18 9.16 -10.19
N ASN A 694 81.36 8.85 -8.91
CA ASN A 694 82.68 8.57 -8.32
C ASN A 694 82.61 7.23 -7.58
N PRO A 695 82.79 6.10 -8.28
CA PRO A 695 82.63 4.78 -7.69
C PRO A 695 83.82 4.31 -6.85
N GLY A 696 84.96 5.00 -6.92
CA GLY A 696 86.23 4.58 -6.32
C GLY A 696 86.94 3.50 -7.15
N ALA A 697 88.24 3.32 -6.91
CA ALA A 697 89.08 2.35 -7.63
C ALA A 697 88.46 0.94 -7.74
N GLY A 698 88.37 0.40 -8.95
CA GLY A 698 87.73 -0.89 -9.23
C GLY A 698 87.15 -0.99 -10.64
N VAL A 699 86.56 -2.14 -10.95
CA VAL A 699 85.84 -2.39 -12.20
C VAL A 699 84.34 -2.42 -11.91
N TRP A 700 83.57 -1.60 -12.64
CA TRP A 700 82.16 -1.33 -12.38
C TRP A 700 81.33 -1.49 -13.65
N ASP A 701 80.13 -2.06 -13.51
CA ASP A 701 79.14 -2.17 -14.58
C ASP A 701 78.03 -1.13 -14.38
N TYR A 702 77.68 -0.41 -15.45
CA TYR A 702 76.56 0.53 -15.46
C TYR A 702 75.38 -0.01 -16.27
N HIS A 703 74.17 0.13 -15.71
CA HIS A 703 72.92 -0.35 -16.28
C HIS A 703 71.87 0.76 -16.33
N GLY A 704 71.40 1.10 -17.53
CA GLY A 704 70.34 2.08 -17.74
C GLY A 704 68.97 1.41 -17.95
N ILE A 705 67.92 1.99 -17.37
CA ILE A 705 66.53 1.56 -17.58
C ILE A 705 65.67 2.79 -17.96
N SER A 706 64.83 2.61 -18.98
CA SER A 706 63.81 3.56 -19.39
C SER A 706 62.46 3.17 -18.79
N THR A 707 61.67 4.15 -18.36
CA THR A 707 60.30 3.93 -17.88
C THR A 707 59.31 4.76 -18.69
N ASP A 708 58.24 4.13 -19.16
CA ASP A 708 57.16 4.80 -19.89
C ASP A 708 56.16 5.51 -18.96
N ALA A 709 55.22 6.26 -19.54
CA ALA A 709 54.18 6.97 -18.80
C ALA A 709 53.24 6.05 -17.99
N TYR A 710 53.29 4.74 -18.23
CA TYR A 710 52.46 3.73 -17.59
C TYR A 710 53.23 2.96 -16.49
N GLY A 711 54.48 3.34 -16.21
CA GLY A 711 55.31 2.71 -15.19
C GLY A 711 55.94 1.39 -15.61
N ARG A 712 55.96 1.06 -16.92
CA ARG A 712 56.65 -0.13 -17.42
C ARG A 712 58.11 0.18 -17.67
N ASP A 713 58.96 -0.63 -17.09
CA ASP A 713 60.41 -0.55 -17.22
C ASP A 713 60.91 -1.34 -18.42
N SER A 714 61.89 -0.79 -19.13
CA SER A 714 62.66 -1.51 -20.14
C SER A 714 63.45 -2.66 -19.50
N ALA A 715 63.93 -3.59 -20.31
CA ALA A 715 65.09 -4.37 -19.89
C ALA A 715 66.26 -3.42 -19.57
N ALA A 716 67.17 -3.84 -18.68
CA ALA A 716 68.41 -3.12 -18.48
C ALA A 716 69.18 -3.03 -19.81
N SER A 717 69.84 -1.88 -20.05
CA SER A 717 70.81 -1.76 -21.13
C SER A 717 71.88 -2.84 -20.99
N ALA A 718 72.59 -3.13 -22.08
CA ALA A 718 73.84 -3.87 -21.98
C ALA A 718 74.73 -3.18 -20.92
N ALA A 719 75.40 -4.00 -20.09
CA ALA A 719 76.32 -3.50 -19.09
C ALA A 719 77.43 -2.70 -19.78
N TRP A 720 77.65 -1.48 -19.31
CA TRP A 720 78.81 -0.69 -19.73
C TRP A 720 79.88 -0.79 -18.65
N THR A 721 80.92 -1.59 -18.91
CA THR A 721 82.00 -1.87 -17.95
C THR A 721 83.10 -0.83 -18.02
N VAL A 722 83.50 -0.29 -16.87
CA VAL A 722 84.52 0.76 -16.73
C VAL A 722 85.52 0.38 -15.63
N GLY A 723 86.82 0.64 -15.84
CA GLY A 723 87.90 0.33 -14.90
C GLY A 723 88.60 1.59 -14.41
N VAL A 724 88.22 2.09 -13.23
CA VAL A 724 88.84 3.31 -12.66
C VAL A 724 90.00 2.97 -11.72
N GLY A 725 91.09 3.76 -11.80
CA GLY A 725 92.24 3.65 -10.87
C GLY A 725 93.35 2.67 -11.27
N PHE A 726 93.43 2.22 -12.54
CA PHE A 726 94.52 1.38 -13.05
C PHE A 726 95.39 2.14 -14.06
N ASP A 727 96.69 2.27 -13.80
CA ASP A 727 97.67 2.85 -14.73
C ASP A 727 98.19 1.77 -15.69
N LEU A 728 97.76 1.80 -16.95
CA LEU A 728 98.29 0.92 -18.02
C LEU A 728 99.37 1.66 -18.81
N LEU A 729 100.61 1.63 -18.31
CA LEU A 729 101.81 1.99 -19.06
C LEU A 729 102.83 0.86 -19.07
N GLY A 730 103.06 0.26 -20.24
CA GLY A 730 104.22 -0.62 -20.45
C GLY A 730 104.18 -1.56 -21.66
N ALA A 731 103.82 -1.09 -22.86
CA ALA A 731 104.13 -1.81 -24.10
C ALA A 731 105.56 -1.50 -24.56
N GLY A 732 106.36 -2.52 -24.89
CA GLY A 732 107.55 -2.38 -25.75
C GLY A 732 108.73 -3.28 -25.38
N GLY A 733 108.92 -4.38 -26.12
CA GLY A 733 110.18 -5.14 -26.12
C GLY A 733 110.06 -6.54 -26.73
N ASP A 734 110.38 -6.67 -28.02
CA ASP A 734 110.49 -7.92 -28.79
C ASP A 734 111.48 -8.93 -28.21
N VAL A 735 111.13 -10.24 -28.20
CA VAL A 735 112.02 -11.36 -28.53
C VAL A 735 111.21 -12.53 -29.13
N GLU A 736 111.78 -13.09 -30.20
CA GLU A 736 111.33 -14.18 -31.07
C GLU A 736 110.93 -15.51 -30.40
N GLY A 737 110.03 -16.24 -31.08
CA GLY A 737 110.29 -17.65 -31.40
C GLY A 737 109.44 -18.73 -30.73
N GLY A 738 108.70 -19.49 -31.57
CA GLY A 738 108.40 -20.91 -31.33
C GLY A 738 106.94 -21.23 -31.02
N GLY A 739 106.35 -22.09 -31.85
CA GLY A 739 104.94 -22.49 -31.80
C GLY A 739 104.59 -23.52 -30.72
N GLY A 740 103.31 -23.83 -30.64
CA GLY A 740 102.78 -24.94 -29.85
C GLY A 740 101.45 -24.60 -29.19
N ASP A 741 100.38 -25.25 -29.66
CA ASP A 741 99.08 -25.35 -28.99
C ASP A 741 99.23 -25.73 -27.52
N VAL A 742 98.53 -25.02 -26.61
CA VAL A 742 98.02 -25.61 -25.37
C VAL A 742 96.63 -25.06 -25.06
N PHE A 743 95.73 -26.01 -24.82
CA PHE A 743 94.33 -25.93 -24.46
C PHE A 743 93.99 -25.06 -23.24
N ALA A 744 92.81 -24.44 -23.35
CA ALA A 744 91.74 -24.34 -22.35
C ALA A 744 92.09 -24.10 -20.87
N VAL A 745 91.59 -22.96 -20.35
CA VAL A 745 90.89 -22.94 -19.06
C VAL A 745 89.64 -22.07 -19.22
N GLU A 746 88.51 -22.75 -19.40
CA GLU A 746 87.18 -22.25 -19.06
C GLU A 746 87.12 -22.08 -17.53
N ARG A 747 86.59 -20.96 -17.02
CA ARG A 747 85.83 -20.95 -15.75
C ARG A 747 85.02 -19.66 -15.53
N ILE A 748 83.71 -19.93 -15.50
CA ILE A 748 82.58 -19.33 -14.76
C ILE A 748 82.09 -17.97 -15.27
#